data_AF-A0A7X2IDP2-F1
#
_entry.id   AF-A0A7X2IDP2-F1
#
_cell.length_a   1.000
_cell.length_b   1.000
_cell.length_c   1.000
_cell.angle_alpha   90.00
_cell.angle_beta   90.00
_cell.angle_gamma   90.00
#
_symmetry.space_group_name_H-M   'P 1'
#
loop_
_entity.id
_entity.type
_entity.pdbx_description
1 polymer ?
#
loop_
_entity_poly.entity_id
_entity_poly.type
_entity_poly.pdbx_seq_one_letter_code
_entity_poly.pdbx_strand_id
1 'polypeptide(L)'
;MHSKRSFANARPLPVSALATLLLIGSTANAQVASWTGNVDNNWTNNSNWQWTGAAPTSTDAAVINAYPGVDPVLSSNTTIQALTVGGSTVGNLQINQATLNTSSILIGNSNGSNGTITVTGSGTNGSARLNSSGDAIVGLNGVGSLTLGAGALANVSGTTYVGGGSGGVGNLTINTNSSLIGNGLVIGNTGAVGTIRVDGGVVNMSGSVVLGSGGGSNGSASLINGAQWLIGDRLTVGSGGSASLSITGGSTVDSVTGVIGTAGSTLATVNISGVSSRWTNTGSLFVGTVNDGNLTISGSANVSSAYTVIGRQGSSNSSVSVSGTGSSLAAGNLTVGGDAGSGSTGGTGGLTVSHGANATAAVVHLGDVTGARGTLTVNNANFTASDRLSIGYGDGASGNLSISNGGVVTDTGALVGHLAGSSGNVTVSGSGSKWINTGVLYVGNVGSGNLTISGGGNVTSTDGYVGTEAGSNSSALVTGSGSVWNHSGDFLVGHNNGATGSVVISGGGRINDVQGLLGDLNGASGTMTVTGAGSTWSSSSDVNVGRLGNGTLTISDGGQVTGNRSYIANNANSNGSVTLTGANSAWITTNSLHVGAGGNGTLTISNGARATASVIRIATSSGSTGTLNVGAAPGSTAAAPGQLDTTSLAFGAGNGTLNLNHNASGSSNYTLAAAISGNGTINQLAGETVFSGNSTSFAGRTNVNGGKLSVNGVLGGTVRVNSGGTLSGTGTVGSTTVAAGGTLATAGTSTLTVQGNLNLQDGATTQVSTSADGSGGLIQVNGNATLAGSLSIAAGSGAYALSTPYTILSTSGGVSGTFNAVRSDFAFVSPTVSYTGNAVQLTMARNGNSYASVTTTGNQASVANALSQAGQVTGLSSAMRAKLALIDGLSAVQARSAFESLGGRAYQGLSTLGLMGQSLQTLGNRNIGGGSAFSGGSGFAMSQLQLASAETDRYDYQYSAATMTDSSNGSSGLLPLRAREDGGAWAQVAGGHGNTRSDGNAAGYTSNSNGLLVGVERVLDDRWSAGLAYHYDNTRLAYNTAGDSAKVEGHQVAVYAQYQSGDWRFKGIVGYGRNQYATQRSIVIGNDVSRASGDYNGDELGLHAEASYRIDRGSYVFEPLVSLQGTLLRQDAFSENGAGVLGLNASAQTSRSAVSMVGARWHLPLREDGKLQSELRAFWSHQWLDAGGSLNASFQGAPGVNFQVAGLQQKRDGLVLGAGLSGKLGQASSLFLDYNLGLNDLQTQHAVVAGWRYRW
;
A
#
# COMPACT_ATOMS: atom_id res chain seq x y z
N MET A 1 -47.93 0.64 47.14
CA MET A 1 -48.95 -0.25 47.73
C MET A 1 -48.43 -1.69 47.71
N HIS A 2 -48.84 -2.46 48.71
CA HIS A 2 -48.32 -3.73 49.21
C HIS A 2 -47.92 -4.87 48.24
N SER A 3 -46.78 -5.51 48.52
CA SER A 3 -46.67 -6.97 48.76
C SER A 3 -45.28 -7.32 49.34
N LYS A 4 -45.25 -7.69 50.63
CA LYS A 4 -44.10 -8.24 51.38
C LYS A 4 -44.22 -9.76 51.41
N ARG A 5 -43.13 -10.52 51.17
CA ARG A 5 -42.79 -11.79 51.88
C ARG A 5 -41.38 -12.30 51.50
N SER A 6 -40.57 -12.51 52.56
CA SER A 6 -39.35 -13.35 52.76
C SER A 6 -38.41 -13.64 51.57
N PHE A 7 -37.09 -13.40 51.63
CA PHE A 7 -36.13 -13.91 52.61
C PHE A 7 -34.95 -12.95 52.80
N ALA A 8 -34.80 -12.42 54.02
CA ALA A 8 -33.55 -11.87 54.52
C ALA A 8 -33.48 -12.24 56.00
N ASN A 9 -32.53 -13.08 56.39
CA ASN A 9 -32.01 -13.19 57.75
C ASN A 9 -30.78 -14.09 57.75
N ALA A 10 -29.62 -13.49 57.48
CA ALA A 10 -28.36 -13.95 58.04
C ALA A 10 -27.74 -12.73 58.73
N ARG A 11 -27.99 -12.61 60.04
CA ARG A 11 -27.30 -11.64 60.89
C ARG A 11 -25.83 -12.06 61.01
N PRO A 12 -24.87 -11.13 61.04
CA PRO A 12 -23.52 -11.45 61.47
C PRO A 12 -23.59 -11.88 62.94
N LEU A 13 -23.14 -13.10 63.25
CA LEU A 13 -22.92 -13.51 64.63
C LEU A 13 -21.81 -12.61 65.21
N PRO A 14 -22.01 -11.95 66.35
CA PRO A 14 -20.96 -11.19 66.99
C PRO A 14 -19.87 -12.15 67.49
N VAL A 15 -18.63 -11.66 67.43
CA VAL A 15 -17.43 -12.25 68.04
C VAL A 15 -17.61 -12.27 69.56
N SER A 16 -18.38 -13.23 70.07
CA SER A 16 -18.56 -13.51 71.49
C SER A 16 -19.36 -14.81 71.69
N ALA A 17 -18.86 -15.92 71.16
CA ALA A 17 -19.42 -17.26 71.42
C ALA A 17 -18.37 -18.37 71.19
N LEU A 18 -17.16 -18.20 71.73
CA LEU A 18 -16.21 -19.30 71.90
C LEU A 18 -15.70 -19.33 73.35
N ALA A 19 -16.59 -19.02 74.29
CA ALA A 19 -16.37 -19.14 75.72
C ALA A 19 -17.65 -19.69 76.37
N THR A 20 -18.15 -20.81 75.84
CA THR A 20 -19.20 -21.59 76.49
C THR A 20 -19.00 -23.07 76.18
N LEU A 21 -17.87 -23.62 76.63
CA LEU A 21 -17.72 -25.06 76.78
C LEU A 21 -17.17 -25.36 78.18
N LEU A 22 -17.93 -24.95 79.21
CA LEU A 22 -17.75 -25.43 80.58
C LEU A 22 -19.04 -25.22 81.39
N LEU A 23 -20.13 -25.79 80.89
CA LEU A 23 -21.29 -26.12 81.71
C LEU A 23 -21.63 -27.58 81.43
N ILE A 24 -21.00 -28.42 82.24
CA ILE A 24 -21.30 -29.84 82.38
C ILE A 24 -22.73 -29.90 82.93
N GLY A 25 -23.70 -30.14 82.05
CA GLY A 25 -25.04 -30.53 82.44
C GLY A 25 -24.96 -31.84 83.22
N SER A 26 -25.48 -31.83 84.43
CA SER A 26 -25.43 -32.93 85.40
C SER A 26 -25.99 -34.24 84.85
N THR A 27 -25.10 -35.13 84.45
CA THR A 27 -25.21 -36.58 84.63
C THR A 27 -23.87 -37.06 85.19
N ALA A 28 -23.91 -38.08 86.06
CA ALA A 28 -22.81 -38.59 86.89
C ALA A 28 -21.37 -38.19 86.47
N ASN A 29 -20.60 -37.58 87.39
CA ASN A 29 -19.19 -37.24 87.18
C ASN A 29 -18.45 -38.40 86.51
N ALA A 30 -18.10 -38.22 85.23
CA ALA A 30 -17.19 -39.11 84.54
C ALA A 30 -15.88 -39.16 85.34
N GLN A 31 -15.48 -40.34 85.80
CA GLN A 31 -14.16 -40.45 86.41
C GLN A 31 -13.10 -40.36 85.31
N VAL A 32 -12.08 -39.52 85.52
CA VAL A 32 -11.00 -39.32 84.55
C VAL A 32 -9.88 -40.30 84.85
N ALA A 33 -9.74 -41.34 84.03
CA ALA A 33 -8.66 -42.31 84.10
C ALA A 33 -7.47 -41.82 83.26
N SER A 34 -6.31 -41.62 83.90
CA SER A 34 -5.09 -41.17 83.23
C SER A 34 -4.13 -42.32 82.98
N TRP A 35 -3.63 -42.48 81.76
CA TRP A 35 -2.63 -43.49 81.44
C TRP A 35 -1.28 -43.19 82.11
N THR A 36 -0.66 -44.22 82.70
CA THR A 36 0.68 -44.16 83.29
C THR A 36 1.68 -45.10 82.64
N GLY A 37 1.21 -46.23 82.09
CA GLY A 37 2.07 -47.23 81.44
C GLY A 37 3.12 -47.85 82.36
N ASN A 38 2.85 -47.91 83.67
CA ASN A 38 3.82 -48.36 84.69
C ASN A 38 4.21 -49.85 84.57
N VAL A 39 3.40 -50.69 83.91
CA VAL A 39 3.62 -52.14 83.83
C VAL A 39 3.91 -52.60 82.40
N ASP A 40 2.98 -52.35 81.47
CA ASP A 40 3.05 -52.79 80.08
C ASP A 40 2.23 -51.84 79.18
N ASN A 41 2.12 -52.16 77.89
CA ASN A 41 1.37 -51.37 76.92
C ASN A 41 -0.10 -51.81 76.77
N ASN A 42 -0.58 -52.79 77.53
CA ASN A 42 -1.92 -53.33 77.36
C ASN A 42 -2.97 -52.39 77.98
N TRP A 43 -3.87 -51.85 77.16
CA TRP A 43 -4.97 -50.98 77.60
C TRP A 43 -5.78 -51.56 78.77
N THR A 44 -5.98 -52.89 78.80
CA THR A 44 -6.84 -53.56 79.78
C THR A 44 -6.17 -53.84 81.13
N ASN A 45 -4.87 -53.59 81.27
CA ASN A 45 -4.17 -53.77 82.53
C ASN A 45 -4.47 -52.59 83.48
N ASN A 46 -5.31 -52.85 84.48
CA ASN A 46 -5.75 -51.87 85.50
C ASN A 46 -4.59 -51.10 86.17
N SER A 47 -3.40 -51.72 86.29
CA SER A 47 -2.22 -51.10 86.92
C SER A 47 -1.59 -50.00 86.07
N ASN A 48 -1.96 -49.90 84.79
CA ASN A 48 -1.51 -48.84 83.88
C ASN A 48 -2.36 -47.55 83.99
N TRP A 49 -3.41 -47.50 84.81
CA TRP A 49 -4.34 -46.37 84.92
C TRP A 49 -4.31 -45.72 86.31
N GLN A 50 -4.12 -44.40 86.38
CA GLN A 50 -4.19 -43.60 87.60
C GLN A 50 -5.50 -42.81 87.72
N TRP A 51 -5.82 -42.52 88.99
CA TRP A 51 -7.04 -41.94 89.59
C TRP A 51 -8.23 -42.90 89.80
N THR A 52 -8.40 -43.96 89.01
CA THR A 52 -9.46 -44.99 89.18
C THR A 52 -8.94 -46.36 89.62
N GLY A 53 -7.67 -46.69 89.31
CA GLY A 53 -7.09 -48.02 89.56
C GLY A 53 -7.66 -49.14 88.69
N ALA A 54 -8.43 -48.79 87.65
CA ALA A 54 -9.03 -49.71 86.70
C ALA A 54 -9.02 -49.12 85.28
N ALA A 55 -8.97 -50.00 84.27
CA ALA A 55 -9.12 -49.60 82.88
C ALA A 55 -10.47 -48.90 82.67
N PRO A 56 -10.51 -47.79 81.90
CA PRO A 56 -11.70 -46.96 81.75
C PRO A 56 -12.84 -47.73 81.07
N THR A 57 -14.04 -47.54 81.61
CA THR A 57 -15.31 -48.13 81.16
C THR A 57 -16.20 -47.08 80.50
N SER A 58 -17.43 -47.45 80.10
CA SER A 58 -18.34 -46.58 79.34
C SER A 58 -18.76 -45.28 80.05
N THR A 59 -18.51 -45.16 81.35
CA THR A 59 -18.78 -43.96 82.14
C THR A 59 -17.54 -43.11 82.42
N ASP A 60 -16.36 -43.54 81.95
CA ASP A 60 -15.08 -42.94 82.30
C ASP A 60 -14.50 -42.17 81.12
N ALA A 61 -13.74 -41.11 81.40
CA ALA A 61 -12.95 -40.39 80.40
C ALA A 61 -11.50 -40.88 80.45
N ALA A 62 -10.93 -41.26 79.30
CA ALA A 62 -9.54 -41.67 79.18
C ALA A 62 -8.65 -40.51 78.75
N VAL A 63 -7.59 -40.23 79.51
CA VAL A 63 -6.58 -39.20 79.19
C VAL A 63 -5.20 -39.85 79.04
N ILE A 64 -4.55 -39.63 77.91
CA ILE A 64 -3.22 -40.17 77.60
C ILE A 64 -2.25 -39.02 77.42
N ASN A 65 -1.29 -38.90 78.33
CA ASN A 65 -0.20 -37.93 78.31
C ASN A 65 1.14 -38.67 78.51
N ALA A 66 2.25 -38.01 78.25
CA ALA A 66 3.58 -38.57 78.32
C ALA A 66 3.95 -38.69 79.80
N TYR A 67 4.04 -39.95 80.22
CA TYR A 67 4.53 -40.40 81.50
C TYR A 67 5.73 -41.34 81.22
N PRO A 68 6.67 -41.58 82.15
CA PRO A 68 7.85 -42.45 81.93
C PRO A 68 7.60 -43.92 81.51
N GLY A 69 6.36 -44.30 81.16
CA GLY A 69 5.95 -45.65 80.74
C GLY A 69 5.84 -45.83 79.21
N VAL A 70 5.31 -46.98 78.80
CA VAL A 70 5.09 -47.35 77.39
C VAL A 70 3.74 -46.84 76.86
N ASP A 71 3.66 -46.61 75.54
CA ASP A 71 2.44 -46.14 74.88
C ASP A 71 1.32 -47.20 74.88
N PRO A 72 0.05 -46.84 75.15
CA PRO A 72 -1.06 -47.79 75.18
C PRO A 72 -1.39 -48.39 73.81
N VAL A 73 -1.61 -49.70 73.81
CA VAL A 73 -2.11 -50.52 72.71
C VAL A 73 -3.46 -51.10 73.11
N LEU A 74 -4.50 -50.71 72.37
CA LEU A 74 -5.84 -51.27 72.46
C LEU A 74 -5.98 -52.43 71.48
N SER A 75 -6.07 -53.66 72.00
CA SER A 75 -6.23 -54.90 71.22
C SER A 75 -7.58 -55.61 71.44
N SER A 76 -8.46 -55.03 72.26
CA SER A 76 -9.82 -55.54 72.54
C SER A 76 -10.86 -54.43 72.46
N ASN A 77 -12.10 -54.78 72.11
CA ASN A 77 -13.19 -53.82 72.00
C ASN A 77 -13.46 -53.10 73.33
N THR A 78 -13.54 -51.78 73.29
CA THR A 78 -13.68 -50.91 74.47
C THR A 78 -14.69 -49.80 74.20
N THR A 79 -15.44 -49.44 75.23
CA THR A 79 -16.34 -48.28 75.20
C THR A 79 -16.00 -47.39 76.38
N ILE A 80 -15.78 -46.11 76.13
CA ILE A 80 -15.48 -45.07 77.12
C ILE A 80 -16.39 -43.86 76.90
N GLN A 81 -16.49 -42.96 77.87
CA GLN A 81 -17.23 -41.72 77.68
C GLN A 81 -16.45 -40.77 76.75
N ALA A 82 -15.24 -40.35 77.11
CA ALA A 82 -14.47 -39.39 76.32
C ALA A 82 -13.01 -39.81 76.18
N LEU A 83 -12.38 -39.49 75.04
CA LEU A 83 -10.97 -39.74 74.79
C LEU A 83 -10.18 -38.45 74.61
N THR A 84 -9.12 -38.26 75.38
CA THR A 84 -8.11 -37.21 75.16
C THR A 84 -6.72 -37.81 75.04
N VAL A 85 -6.00 -37.52 73.95
CA VAL A 85 -4.63 -37.98 73.70
C VAL A 85 -3.73 -36.76 73.47
N GLY A 86 -2.67 -36.60 74.26
CA GLY A 86 -1.88 -35.36 74.30
C GLY A 86 -2.71 -34.20 74.87
N GLY A 87 -3.18 -34.33 76.11
CA GLY A 87 -3.97 -33.32 76.80
C GLY A 87 -3.17 -32.09 77.24
N SER A 88 -1.99 -32.29 77.85
CA SER A 88 -1.08 -31.23 78.30
C SER A 88 0.37 -31.42 77.85
N THR A 89 0.77 -32.64 77.48
CA THR A 89 2.11 -32.98 76.98
C THR A 89 2.01 -33.86 75.72
N VAL A 90 3.03 -34.64 75.39
CA VAL A 90 2.97 -35.63 74.31
C VAL A 90 2.02 -36.78 74.71
N GLY A 91 1.34 -37.48 73.82
CA GLY A 91 0.58 -38.68 74.15
C GLY A 91 0.29 -39.48 72.89
N ASN A 92 0.40 -40.81 72.97
CA ASN A 92 0.21 -41.68 71.81
C ASN A 92 -0.78 -42.80 72.15
N LEU A 93 -1.61 -43.21 71.19
CA LEU A 93 -2.50 -44.36 71.31
C LEU A 93 -2.47 -45.20 70.04
N GLN A 94 -2.29 -46.50 70.18
CA GLN A 94 -2.43 -47.46 69.10
C GLN A 94 -3.70 -48.28 69.28
N ILE A 95 -4.56 -48.33 68.27
CA ILE A 95 -5.73 -49.20 68.21
C ILE A 95 -5.44 -50.27 67.16
N ASN A 96 -5.23 -51.52 67.60
CA ASN A 96 -4.82 -52.62 66.73
C ASN A 96 -5.89 -53.71 66.71
N GLN A 97 -6.58 -53.87 65.57
CA GLN A 97 -7.65 -54.87 65.38
C GLN A 97 -8.76 -54.81 66.44
N ALA A 98 -9.04 -53.61 66.97
CA ALA A 98 -10.02 -53.38 68.03
C ALA A 98 -10.98 -52.24 67.68
N THR A 99 -12.13 -52.22 68.34
CA THR A 99 -13.10 -51.12 68.28
C THR A 99 -13.06 -50.28 69.56
N LEU A 100 -12.88 -48.97 69.42
CA LEU A 100 -13.08 -47.99 70.49
C LEU A 100 -14.36 -47.19 70.23
N ASN A 101 -15.33 -47.24 71.13
CA ASN A 101 -16.50 -46.36 71.12
C ASN A 101 -16.35 -45.25 72.17
N THR A 102 -16.61 -44.01 71.78
CA THR A 102 -16.59 -42.83 72.68
C THR A 102 -17.65 -41.81 72.28
N SER A 103 -17.95 -40.83 73.14
CA SER A 103 -18.78 -39.68 72.81
C SER A 103 -18.01 -38.49 72.24
N SER A 104 -16.69 -38.44 72.45
CA SER A 104 -15.86 -37.35 71.91
C SER A 104 -14.39 -37.75 71.85
N ILE A 105 -13.70 -37.29 70.80
CA ILE A 105 -12.26 -37.53 70.61
C ILE A 105 -11.54 -36.19 70.59
N LEU A 106 -10.46 -36.06 71.37
CA LEU A 106 -9.60 -34.89 71.40
C LEU A 106 -8.13 -35.30 71.33
N ILE A 107 -7.40 -34.82 70.32
CA ILE A 107 -5.99 -35.16 70.08
C ILE A 107 -5.20 -33.85 70.06
N GLY A 108 -4.21 -33.66 70.93
CA GLY A 108 -3.44 -32.41 70.99
C GLY A 108 -4.28 -31.23 71.47
N ASN A 109 -4.67 -31.25 72.75
CA ASN A 109 -5.64 -30.32 73.32
C ASN A 109 -5.07 -28.89 73.54
N SER A 110 -3.89 -28.81 74.16
CA SER A 110 -3.34 -27.55 74.72
C SER A 110 -2.09 -27.08 73.97
N ASN A 111 -1.76 -25.79 74.07
CA ASN A 111 -0.52 -25.25 73.49
C ASN A 111 0.72 -26.03 73.99
N GLY A 112 1.59 -26.44 73.08
CA GLY A 112 2.78 -27.27 73.37
C GLY A 112 2.52 -28.77 73.55
N SER A 113 1.25 -29.23 73.57
CA SER A 113 0.91 -30.67 73.62
C SER A 113 1.01 -31.32 72.23
N ASN A 114 1.28 -32.63 72.20
CA ASN A 114 1.33 -33.41 70.95
C ASN A 114 0.59 -34.75 71.12
N GLY A 115 -0.59 -34.90 70.53
CA GLY A 115 -1.35 -36.14 70.56
C GLY A 115 -1.20 -36.94 69.26
N THR A 116 -1.04 -38.25 69.34
CA THR A 116 -1.07 -39.14 68.18
C THR A 116 -2.00 -40.33 68.41
N ILE A 117 -2.91 -40.60 67.47
CA ILE A 117 -3.68 -41.85 67.42
C ILE A 117 -3.38 -42.57 66.11
N THR A 118 -3.05 -43.86 66.19
CA THR A 118 -2.91 -44.73 65.02
C THR A 118 -3.88 -45.90 65.14
N VAL A 119 -4.74 -46.07 64.13
CA VAL A 119 -5.71 -47.17 64.04
C VAL A 119 -5.29 -48.11 62.93
N THR A 120 -5.09 -49.39 63.22
CA THR A 120 -4.63 -50.39 62.24
C THR A 120 -5.46 -51.66 62.35
N GLY A 121 -5.99 -52.13 61.23
CA GLY A 121 -6.80 -53.35 61.13
C GLY A 121 -6.09 -54.47 60.36
N SER A 122 -6.82 -55.56 60.11
CA SER A 122 -6.35 -56.77 59.43
C SER A 122 -6.43 -56.68 57.90
N GLY A 123 -6.46 -55.47 57.32
CA GLY A 123 -6.56 -55.24 55.87
C GLY A 123 -7.97 -55.33 55.27
N THR A 124 -8.98 -55.82 56.00
CA THR A 124 -10.40 -55.72 55.66
C THR A 124 -10.98 -54.42 56.22
N ASN A 125 -11.78 -53.69 55.42
CA ASN A 125 -12.31 -52.39 55.81
C ASN A 125 -13.19 -52.51 57.07
N GLY A 126 -12.80 -51.80 58.14
CA GLY A 126 -13.52 -51.74 59.41
C GLY A 126 -13.20 -52.85 60.41
N SER A 127 -12.08 -53.56 60.27
CA SER A 127 -11.56 -54.54 61.24
C SER A 127 -10.98 -53.88 62.50
N ALA A 128 -10.57 -52.61 62.42
CA ALA A 128 -10.32 -51.75 63.57
C ALA A 128 -11.18 -50.49 63.46
N ARG A 129 -11.76 -50.03 64.57
CA ARG A 129 -12.75 -48.95 64.57
C ARG A 129 -12.47 -47.89 65.63
N LEU A 130 -12.64 -46.63 65.26
CA LEU A 130 -12.67 -45.49 66.16
C LEU A 130 -14.00 -44.77 65.98
N ASN A 131 -14.94 -45.02 66.89
CA ASN A 131 -16.30 -44.52 66.81
C ASN A 131 -16.50 -43.39 67.83
N SER A 132 -17.03 -42.25 67.37
CA SER A 132 -17.47 -41.13 68.19
C SER A 132 -18.95 -40.82 67.95
N SER A 133 -19.76 -40.73 69.01
CA SER A 133 -21.14 -40.23 68.90
C SER A 133 -21.24 -38.69 68.86
N GLY A 134 -20.14 -37.98 69.13
CA GLY A 134 -20.01 -36.53 69.01
C GLY A 134 -18.80 -36.13 68.16
N ASP A 135 -18.25 -34.94 68.40
CA ASP A 135 -17.16 -34.38 67.60
C ASP A 135 -15.81 -35.10 67.82
N ALA A 136 -14.96 -35.05 66.79
CA ALA A 136 -13.57 -35.47 66.85
C ALA A 136 -12.65 -34.29 66.50
N ILE A 137 -11.78 -33.89 67.41
CA ILE A 137 -10.89 -32.73 67.24
C ILE A 137 -9.44 -33.22 67.21
N VAL A 138 -8.78 -33.04 66.06
CA VAL A 138 -7.39 -33.37 65.81
C VAL A 138 -6.58 -32.07 65.79
N GLY A 139 -5.91 -31.76 66.88
CA GLY A 139 -5.16 -30.52 67.11
C GLY A 139 -6.07 -29.36 67.46
N LEU A 140 -6.48 -29.22 68.73
CA LEU A 140 -7.30 -28.09 69.19
C LEU A 140 -6.43 -26.83 69.30
N ASN A 141 -5.64 -26.70 70.36
CA ASN A 141 -4.63 -25.65 70.51
C ASN A 141 -3.19 -26.20 70.49
N GLY A 142 -3.03 -27.53 70.43
CA GLY A 142 -1.74 -28.22 70.31
C GLY A 142 -1.57 -28.88 68.94
N VAL A 143 -0.61 -29.82 68.85
CA VAL A 143 -0.41 -30.66 67.67
C VAL A 143 -1.19 -31.96 67.84
N GLY A 144 -2.08 -32.29 66.91
CA GLY A 144 -2.80 -33.55 66.89
C GLY A 144 -2.56 -34.31 65.60
N SER A 145 -2.34 -35.62 65.70
CA SER A 145 -2.18 -36.51 64.54
C SER A 145 -3.08 -37.73 64.65
N LEU A 146 -3.89 -37.99 63.62
CA LEU A 146 -4.71 -39.21 63.50
C LEU A 146 -4.32 -39.94 62.22
N THR A 147 -3.94 -41.21 62.33
CA THR A 147 -3.63 -42.08 61.19
C THR A 147 -4.59 -43.27 61.15
N LEU A 148 -5.32 -43.41 60.05
CA LEU A 148 -6.12 -44.58 59.72
C LEU A 148 -5.30 -45.47 58.77
N GLY A 149 -4.73 -46.54 59.32
CA GLY A 149 -4.01 -47.58 58.59
C GLY A 149 -4.95 -48.57 57.89
N ALA A 150 -4.37 -49.55 57.20
CA ALA A 150 -5.14 -50.53 56.43
C ALA A 150 -6.22 -51.22 57.29
N GLY A 151 -7.45 -51.28 56.79
CA GLY A 151 -8.59 -51.88 57.48
C GLY A 151 -9.19 -51.05 58.62
N ALA A 152 -8.72 -49.82 58.86
CA ALA A 152 -9.27 -48.93 59.87
C ALA A 152 -10.51 -48.17 59.38
N LEU A 153 -11.50 -48.00 60.27
CA LEU A 153 -12.67 -47.18 60.06
C LEU A 153 -12.85 -46.20 61.22
N ALA A 154 -12.85 -44.90 60.93
CA ALA A 154 -13.30 -43.89 61.88
C ALA A 154 -14.74 -43.51 61.56
N ASN A 155 -15.64 -43.61 62.54
CA ASN A 155 -17.04 -43.21 62.39
C ASN A 155 -17.37 -42.10 63.40
N VAL A 156 -17.56 -40.88 62.93
CA VAL A 156 -17.77 -39.69 63.77
C VAL A 156 -19.15 -39.11 63.47
N SER A 157 -20.08 -39.28 64.41
CA SER A 157 -21.46 -38.79 64.22
C SER A 157 -21.54 -37.26 64.24
N GLY A 158 -20.61 -36.58 64.92
CA GLY A 158 -20.44 -35.13 64.92
C GLY A 158 -19.55 -34.62 63.77
N THR A 159 -18.96 -33.44 63.98
CA THR A 159 -17.99 -32.86 63.04
C THR A 159 -16.58 -33.29 63.40
N THR A 160 -15.80 -33.68 62.39
CA THR A 160 -14.36 -33.87 62.53
C THR A 160 -13.65 -32.55 62.26
N TYR A 161 -12.90 -32.02 63.23
CA TYR A 161 -12.05 -30.85 63.08
C TYR A 161 -10.59 -31.28 63.00
N VAL A 162 -9.88 -30.88 61.94
CA VAL A 162 -8.44 -31.07 61.77
C VAL A 162 -7.80 -29.68 61.84
N GLY A 163 -7.18 -29.35 62.98
CA GLY A 163 -6.82 -27.98 63.35
C GLY A 163 -8.07 -27.23 63.84
N GLY A 164 -8.45 -27.42 65.10
CA GLY A 164 -9.75 -27.02 65.66
C GLY A 164 -9.80 -25.65 66.34
N GLY A 165 -8.68 -25.15 66.88
CA GLY A 165 -8.59 -23.91 67.66
C GLY A 165 -7.39 -23.04 67.26
N SER A 166 -7.42 -21.77 67.68
CA SER A 166 -6.41 -20.78 67.25
C SER A 166 -4.99 -21.22 67.65
N GLY A 167 -4.09 -21.33 66.67
CA GLY A 167 -2.72 -21.83 66.86
C GLY A 167 -2.55 -23.35 66.90
N GLY A 168 -3.65 -24.13 66.83
CA GLY A 168 -3.60 -25.59 66.74
C GLY A 168 -3.11 -26.11 65.38
N VAL A 169 -2.47 -27.27 65.38
CA VAL A 169 -2.01 -27.97 64.17
C VAL A 169 -2.59 -29.38 64.15
N GLY A 170 -3.46 -29.66 63.18
CA GLY A 170 -4.05 -30.98 62.98
C GLY A 170 -3.53 -31.69 61.74
N ASN A 171 -3.18 -32.96 61.87
CA ASN A 171 -2.76 -33.83 60.77
C ASN A 171 -3.63 -35.10 60.74
N LEU A 172 -4.28 -35.37 59.60
CA LEU A 172 -5.08 -36.56 59.39
C LEU A 172 -4.57 -37.34 58.18
N THR A 173 -4.20 -38.61 58.37
CA THR A 173 -3.80 -39.51 57.27
C THR A 173 -4.77 -40.67 57.16
N ILE A 174 -5.26 -40.92 55.95
CA ILE A 174 -6.19 -42.01 55.63
C ILE A 174 -5.56 -42.85 54.53
N ASN A 175 -5.13 -44.07 54.85
CA ASN A 175 -4.42 -44.97 53.93
C ASN A 175 -5.39 -45.88 53.17
N THR A 176 -4.82 -46.71 52.29
CA THR A 176 -5.58 -47.65 51.46
C THR A 176 -6.42 -48.61 52.30
N ASN A 177 -7.63 -48.92 51.85
CA ASN A 177 -8.59 -49.77 52.57
C ASN A 177 -8.99 -49.25 53.96
N SER A 178 -8.90 -47.94 54.18
CA SER A 178 -9.40 -47.27 55.39
C SER A 178 -10.45 -46.23 55.04
N SER A 179 -11.28 -45.87 56.02
CA SER A 179 -12.37 -44.93 55.79
C SER A 179 -12.62 -44.00 56.97
N LEU A 180 -12.94 -42.75 56.67
CA LEU A 180 -13.55 -41.80 57.61
C LEU A 180 -14.99 -41.57 57.18
N ILE A 181 -15.94 -41.86 58.07
CA ILE A 181 -17.37 -41.62 57.86
C ILE A 181 -17.86 -40.63 58.91
N GLY A 182 -18.64 -39.61 58.52
CA GLY A 182 -19.22 -38.70 59.49
C GLY A 182 -20.21 -37.68 58.95
N ASN A 183 -20.62 -36.73 59.80
CA ASN A 183 -21.55 -35.67 59.42
C ASN A 183 -20.83 -34.53 58.67
N GLY A 184 -19.74 -34.02 59.23
CA GLY A 184 -19.00 -32.91 58.62
C GLY A 184 -17.50 -33.00 58.88
N LEU A 185 -16.74 -32.30 58.05
CA LEU A 185 -15.28 -32.21 58.15
C LEU A 185 -14.82 -30.77 57.97
N VAL A 186 -14.07 -30.25 58.95
CA VAL A 186 -13.45 -28.93 58.90
C VAL A 186 -11.94 -29.08 59.00
N ILE A 187 -11.21 -28.54 58.02
CA ILE A 187 -9.75 -28.64 57.92
C ILE A 187 -9.18 -27.22 58.01
N GLY A 188 -8.53 -26.89 59.12
CA GLY A 188 -8.07 -25.55 59.46
C GLY A 188 -9.23 -24.66 59.88
N ASN A 189 -9.51 -24.59 61.17
CA ASN A 189 -10.55 -23.74 61.76
C ASN A 189 -9.94 -22.54 62.51
N THR A 190 -10.41 -21.33 62.21
CA THR A 190 -10.17 -20.06 62.92
C THR A 190 -8.75 -19.92 63.52
N GLY A 191 -7.78 -19.56 62.69
CA GLY A 191 -6.37 -19.41 63.11
C GLY A 191 -5.58 -20.71 63.27
N ALA A 192 -6.18 -21.88 63.00
CA ALA A 192 -5.50 -23.18 63.02
C ALA A 192 -4.93 -23.58 61.66
N VAL A 193 -3.97 -24.52 61.69
CA VAL A 193 -3.46 -25.23 60.51
C VAL A 193 -4.01 -26.65 60.51
N GLY A 194 -4.71 -27.04 59.45
CA GLY A 194 -5.22 -28.40 59.25
C GLY A 194 -4.70 -29.01 57.97
N THR A 195 -4.20 -30.24 58.04
CA THR A 195 -3.75 -31.00 56.87
C THR A 195 -4.40 -32.38 56.84
N ILE A 196 -4.99 -32.74 55.71
CA ILE A 196 -5.46 -34.10 55.44
C ILE A 196 -4.75 -34.70 54.22
N ARG A 197 -4.30 -35.94 54.36
CA ARG A 197 -3.77 -36.76 53.26
C ARG A 197 -4.60 -38.03 53.14
N VAL A 198 -5.18 -38.27 51.97
CA VAL A 198 -5.93 -39.48 51.64
C VAL A 198 -5.20 -40.22 50.52
N ASP A 199 -4.78 -41.45 50.81
CA ASP A 199 -3.91 -42.27 49.96
C ASP A 199 -4.61 -43.62 49.68
N GLY A 200 -5.44 -43.65 48.63
CA GLY A 200 -6.29 -44.81 48.29
C GLY A 200 -7.39 -45.13 49.31
N GLY A 201 -7.67 -44.23 50.26
CA GLY A 201 -8.73 -44.35 51.27
C GLY A 201 -10.02 -43.62 50.90
N VAL A 202 -11.04 -43.72 51.75
CA VAL A 202 -12.37 -43.11 51.53
C VAL A 202 -12.71 -42.11 52.64
N VAL A 203 -13.19 -40.92 52.26
CA VAL A 203 -13.85 -39.98 53.16
C VAL A 203 -15.31 -39.85 52.73
N ASN A 204 -16.24 -40.20 53.59
CA ASN A 204 -17.68 -40.16 53.31
C ASN A 204 -18.39 -39.27 54.34
N MET A 205 -18.80 -38.08 53.91
CA MET A 205 -19.46 -37.08 54.73
C MET A 205 -20.91 -36.92 54.28
N SER A 206 -21.87 -37.10 55.17
CA SER A 206 -23.28 -36.86 54.85
C SER A 206 -23.62 -35.38 54.71
N GLY A 207 -22.84 -34.49 55.34
CA GLY A 207 -22.95 -33.04 55.30
C GLY A 207 -21.77 -32.37 54.60
N SER A 208 -21.39 -31.18 55.08
CA SER A 208 -20.42 -30.29 54.43
C SER A 208 -18.96 -30.60 54.79
N VAL A 209 -18.06 -30.33 53.83
CA VAL A 209 -16.60 -30.32 54.02
C VAL A 209 -16.08 -28.90 53.80
N VAL A 210 -15.30 -28.36 54.74
CA VAL A 210 -14.78 -26.99 54.69
C VAL A 210 -13.28 -26.97 54.94
N LEU A 211 -12.51 -26.37 54.02
CA LEU A 211 -11.08 -26.12 54.19
C LEU A 211 -10.85 -24.63 54.42
N GLY A 212 -10.03 -24.27 55.42
CA GLY A 212 -9.70 -22.89 55.75
C GLY A 212 -10.93 -22.10 56.23
N SER A 213 -11.58 -22.60 57.27
CA SER A 213 -12.73 -21.96 57.92
C SER A 213 -12.27 -20.85 58.85
N GLY A 214 -12.80 -19.63 58.74
CA GLY A 214 -12.50 -18.49 59.61
C GLY A 214 -11.16 -17.78 59.35
N GLY A 215 -11.02 -16.56 59.88
CA GLY A 215 -9.82 -15.72 59.67
C GLY A 215 -8.53 -16.38 60.16
N GLY A 216 -7.44 -16.24 59.39
CA GLY A 216 -6.10 -16.70 59.75
C GLY A 216 -5.88 -18.22 59.75
N SER A 217 -6.88 -19.02 59.36
CA SER A 217 -6.72 -20.48 59.25
C SER A 217 -6.04 -20.89 57.94
N ASN A 218 -5.44 -22.08 57.93
CA ASN A 218 -4.86 -22.71 56.74
C ASN A 218 -5.31 -24.18 56.64
N GLY A 219 -6.12 -24.50 55.63
CA GLY A 219 -6.61 -25.86 55.40
C GLY A 219 -6.04 -26.48 54.14
N SER A 220 -5.38 -27.63 54.22
CA SER A 220 -4.84 -28.33 53.06
C SER A 220 -5.32 -29.78 52.96
N ALA A 221 -5.69 -30.21 51.75
CA ALA A 221 -6.08 -31.58 51.46
C ALA A 221 -5.37 -32.13 50.21
N SER A 222 -4.89 -33.37 50.30
CA SER A 222 -4.27 -34.10 49.19
C SER A 222 -4.91 -35.47 49.04
N LEU A 223 -5.54 -35.72 47.90
CA LEU A 223 -6.10 -37.01 47.50
C LEU A 223 -5.24 -37.62 46.40
N ILE A 224 -4.73 -38.82 46.65
CA ILE A 224 -3.87 -39.54 45.72
C ILE A 224 -4.23 -41.03 45.64
N ASN A 225 -3.67 -41.72 44.64
CA ASN A 225 -3.70 -43.18 44.50
C ASN A 225 -5.13 -43.78 44.57
N GLY A 226 -6.09 -43.17 43.86
CA GLY A 226 -7.48 -43.63 43.83
C GLY A 226 -8.30 -43.29 45.07
N ALA A 227 -7.89 -42.30 45.86
CA ALA A 227 -8.66 -41.82 47.01
C ALA A 227 -10.06 -41.31 46.60
N GLN A 228 -11.04 -41.47 47.49
CA GLN A 228 -12.42 -41.05 47.23
C GLN A 228 -12.94 -40.12 48.32
N TRP A 229 -13.49 -38.97 47.93
CA TRP A 229 -14.33 -38.13 48.78
C TRP A 229 -15.76 -38.16 48.29
N LEU A 230 -16.68 -38.55 49.16
CA LEU A 230 -18.12 -38.56 48.94
C LEU A 230 -18.75 -37.56 49.90
N ILE A 231 -19.37 -36.51 49.38
CA ILE A 231 -19.85 -35.37 50.15
C ILE A 231 -21.33 -35.15 49.83
N GLY A 232 -22.20 -35.37 50.82
CA GLY A 232 -23.66 -35.29 50.67
C GLY A 232 -24.21 -33.87 50.52
N ASP A 233 -23.40 -32.85 50.77
CA ASP A 233 -23.77 -31.42 50.65
C ASP A 233 -22.67 -30.60 49.95
N ARG A 234 -22.04 -29.63 50.65
CA ARG A 234 -21.11 -28.67 50.06
C ARG A 234 -19.66 -29.00 50.37
N LEU A 235 -18.81 -28.94 49.35
CA LEU A 235 -17.36 -28.81 49.50
C LEU A 235 -16.98 -27.33 49.36
N THR A 236 -16.42 -26.74 50.41
CA THR A 236 -15.94 -25.35 50.42
C THR A 236 -14.43 -25.30 50.60
N VAL A 237 -13.72 -24.69 49.66
CA VAL A 237 -12.28 -24.44 49.73
C VAL A 237 -12.07 -22.94 49.91
N GLY A 238 -11.66 -22.54 51.11
CA GLY A 238 -11.40 -21.15 51.48
C GLY A 238 -12.67 -20.46 51.96
N SER A 239 -12.90 -20.48 53.28
CA SER A 239 -14.05 -19.88 53.95
C SER A 239 -13.64 -18.92 55.06
N GLY A 240 -12.93 -17.85 54.69
CA GLY A 240 -12.36 -16.87 55.64
C GLY A 240 -10.85 -17.00 55.86
N GLY A 241 -10.26 -18.16 55.54
CA GLY A 241 -8.82 -18.42 55.64
C GLY A 241 -8.17 -18.79 54.29
N SER A 242 -6.97 -19.35 54.35
CA SER A 242 -6.27 -19.94 53.20
C SER A 242 -6.62 -21.42 53.05
N ALA A 243 -6.82 -21.89 51.83
CA ALA A 243 -7.14 -23.29 51.56
C ALA A 243 -6.61 -23.82 50.23
N SER A 244 -6.15 -25.07 50.24
CA SER A 244 -5.72 -25.79 49.05
C SER A 244 -6.25 -27.24 49.00
N LEU A 245 -6.72 -27.66 47.84
CA LEU A 245 -7.13 -29.04 47.56
C LEU A 245 -6.41 -29.56 46.31
N SER A 246 -5.78 -30.73 46.43
CA SER A 246 -5.17 -31.45 45.32
C SER A 246 -5.85 -32.80 45.11
N ILE A 247 -6.29 -33.08 43.88
CA ILE A 247 -6.94 -34.33 43.47
C ILE A 247 -6.13 -34.94 42.34
N THR A 248 -5.38 -36.01 42.64
CA THR A 248 -4.47 -36.63 41.66
C THR A 248 -4.47 -38.16 41.73
N GLY A 249 -3.74 -38.81 40.83
CA GLY A 249 -3.51 -40.27 40.89
C GLY A 249 -4.79 -41.09 40.77
N GLY A 250 -5.75 -40.64 39.94
CA GLY A 250 -7.03 -41.33 39.74
C GLY A 250 -8.06 -41.12 40.85
N SER A 251 -7.84 -40.13 41.74
CA SER A 251 -8.73 -39.86 42.87
C SER A 251 -10.01 -39.14 42.45
N THR A 252 -11.10 -39.37 43.18
CA THR A 252 -12.43 -38.83 42.87
C THR A 252 -13.01 -38.02 44.03
N VAL A 253 -13.66 -36.91 43.70
CA VAL A 253 -14.47 -36.13 44.63
C VAL A 253 -15.89 -36.02 44.07
N ASP A 254 -16.89 -36.39 44.85
CA ASP A 254 -18.31 -36.18 44.52
C ASP A 254 -18.93 -35.28 45.59
N SER A 255 -19.57 -34.20 45.16
CA SER A 255 -20.28 -33.25 46.02
C SER A 255 -21.61 -32.82 45.40
N VAL A 256 -22.52 -32.26 46.19
CA VAL A 256 -23.69 -31.56 45.64
C VAL A 256 -23.26 -30.19 45.12
N THR A 257 -22.61 -29.40 45.96
CA THR A 257 -22.12 -28.06 45.58
C THR A 257 -20.63 -27.91 45.84
N GLY A 258 -19.90 -27.40 44.86
CA GLY A 258 -18.50 -27.01 45.00
C GLY A 258 -18.38 -25.50 45.13
N VAL A 259 -17.58 -25.03 46.09
CA VAL A 259 -17.31 -23.60 46.28
C VAL A 259 -15.82 -23.37 46.51
N ILE A 260 -15.21 -22.49 45.73
CA ILE A 260 -13.83 -22.06 45.86
C ILE A 260 -13.84 -20.55 46.11
N GLY A 261 -13.31 -20.10 47.24
CA GLY A 261 -13.22 -18.68 47.58
C GLY A 261 -14.56 -18.06 47.99
N THR A 262 -14.74 -17.85 49.29
CA THR A 262 -15.87 -17.12 49.87
C THR A 262 -15.41 -15.86 50.62
N ALA A 263 -16.35 -15.14 51.25
CA ALA A 263 -16.04 -13.89 51.92
C ALA A 263 -14.93 -14.07 52.97
N GLY A 264 -13.88 -13.24 52.86
CA GLY A 264 -12.75 -13.22 53.79
C GLY A 264 -11.64 -14.23 53.48
N SER A 265 -11.76 -15.10 52.48
CA SER A 265 -10.65 -16.00 52.11
C SER A 265 -9.45 -15.24 51.55
N THR A 266 -8.25 -15.64 51.95
CA THR A 266 -6.97 -15.06 51.47
C THR A 266 -6.34 -15.83 50.32
N LEU A 267 -6.59 -17.14 50.24
CA LEU A 267 -6.14 -18.02 49.16
C LEU A 267 -7.13 -19.19 49.04
N ALA A 268 -7.67 -19.46 47.85
CA ALA A 268 -8.54 -20.60 47.62
C ALA A 268 -8.21 -21.26 46.29
N THR A 269 -7.54 -22.42 46.34
CA THR A 269 -7.03 -23.10 45.15
C THR A 269 -7.42 -24.57 45.11
N VAL A 270 -7.89 -25.03 43.96
CA VAL A 270 -8.13 -26.46 43.67
C VAL A 270 -7.32 -26.87 42.44
N ASN A 271 -6.50 -27.91 42.57
CA ASN A 271 -5.72 -28.46 41.48
C ASN A 271 -6.09 -29.93 41.24
N ILE A 272 -6.48 -30.26 40.01
CA ILE A 272 -6.92 -31.59 39.61
C ILE A 272 -6.06 -32.04 38.44
N SER A 273 -5.35 -33.15 38.60
CA SER A 273 -4.42 -33.61 37.56
C SER A 273 -4.25 -35.12 37.50
N GLY A 274 -4.10 -35.65 36.30
CA GLY A 274 -3.80 -37.06 36.08
C GLY A 274 -5.03 -37.85 35.64
N VAL A 275 -4.80 -38.88 34.82
CA VAL A 275 -5.82 -39.75 34.25
C VAL A 275 -6.77 -40.26 35.33
N SER A 276 -8.07 -40.27 35.01
CA SER A 276 -9.17 -40.69 35.90
C SER A 276 -9.39 -39.83 37.16
N SER A 277 -8.57 -38.81 37.40
CA SER A 277 -8.82 -37.87 38.50
C SER A 277 -10.04 -37.02 38.16
N ARG A 278 -11.01 -36.93 39.08
CA ARG A 278 -12.31 -36.32 38.80
C ARG A 278 -12.90 -35.56 39.97
N TRP A 279 -13.60 -34.47 39.67
CA TRP A 279 -14.53 -33.80 40.59
C TRP A 279 -15.92 -33.64 39.98
N THR A 280 -16.91 -34.30 40.58
CA THR A 280 -18.32 -34.21 40.19
C THR A 280 -19.08 -33.33 41.16
N ASN A 281 -19.85 -32.39 40.63
CA ASN A 281 -20.88 -31.66 41.37
C ASN A 281 -22.24 -32.02 40.76
N THR A 282 -23.15 -32.58 41.54
CA THR A 282 -24.51 -32.86 41.04
C THR A 282 -25.34 -31.58 40.91
N GLY A 283 -24.99 -30.54 41.68
CA GLY A 283 -25.51 -29.18 41.58
C GLY A 283 -24.47 -28.21 41.03
N SER A 284 -24.25 -27.10 41.73
CA SER A 284 -23.43 -25.98 41.23
C SER A 284 -21.96 -26.06 41.61
N LEU A 285 -21.11 -25.50 40.77
CA LEU A 285 -19.71 -25.18 41.05
C LEU A 285 -19.51 -23.67 41.00
N PHE A 286 -19.14 -23.07 42.12
CA PHE A 286 -18.81 -21.66 42.23
C PHE A 286 -17.29 -21.48 42.39
N VAL A 287 -16.68 -20.78 41.44
CA VAL A 287 -15.26 -20.40 41.48
C VAL A 287 -15.20 -18.89 41.71
N GLY A 288 -14.99 -18.51 42.95
CA GLY A 288 -15.03 -17.13 43.42
C GLY A 288 -16.45 -16.62 43.65
N THR A 289 -16.94 -16.78 44.88
CA THR A 289 -18.26 -16.24 45.25
C THR A 289 -18.18 -14.78 45.68
N VAL A 290 -17.19 -14.40 46.49
CA VAL A 290 -16.95 -13.02 46.95
C VAL A 290 -15.49 -12.64 46.76
N ASN A 291 -14.57 -13.48 47.23
CA ASN A 291 -13.14 -13.34 46.99
C ASN A 291 -12.70 -14.23 45.82
N ASP A 292 -11.41 -14.23 45.51
CA ASP A 292 -10.84 -14.99 44.40
C ASP A 292 -10.84 -16.49 44.66
N GLY A 293 -11.26 -17.25 43.66
CA GLY A 293 -11.14 -18.70 43.61
C GLY A 293 -10.39 -19.12 42.35
N ASN A 294 -9.52 -20.11 42.46
CA ASN A 294 -8.73 -20.64 41.34
C ASN A 294 -8.89 -22.15 41.20
N LEU A 295 -9.23 -22.61 40.00
CA LEU A 295 -9.35 -24.02 39.64
C LEU A 295 -8.45 -24.36 38.45
N THR A 296 -7.58 -25.36 38.62
CA THR A 296 -6.74 -25.89 37.53
C THR A 296 -7.10 -27.34 37.24
N ILE A 297 -7.35 -27.65 35.97
CA ILE A 297 -7.67 -28.99 35.47
C ILE A 297 -6.63 -29.36 34.42
N SER A 298 -5.87 -30.43 34.65
CA SER A 298 -4.78 -30.84 33.76
C SER A 298 -4.55 -32.34 33.67
N GLY A 299 -3.69 -32.78 32.76
CA GLY A 299 -3.23 -34.18 32.69
C GLY A 299 -4.35 -35.21 32.56
N SER A 300 -5.35 -34.95 31.71
CA SER A 300 -6.51 -35.84 31.49
C SER A 300 -7.50 -35.94 32.65
N ALA A 301 -7.52 -34.94 33.54
CA ALA A 301 -8.49 -34.83 34.62
C ALA A 301 -9.83 -34.25 34.16
N ASN A 302 -10.92 -34.55 34.89
CA ASN A 302 -12.27 -34.15 34.49
C ASN A 302 -13.04 -33.47 35.63
N VAL A 303 -13.70 -32.35 35.34
CA VAL A 303 -14.62 -31.69 36.27
C VAL A 303 -15.99 -31.57 35.62
N SER A 304 -17.05 -31.89 36.36
CA SER A 304 -18.41 -31.73 35.87
C SER A 304 -19.34 -31.08 36.90
N SER A 305 -20.28 -30.25 36.45
CA SER A 305 -21.33 -29.64 37.28
C SER A 305 -22.62 -29.42 36.50
N ALA A 306 -23.77 -29.29 37.19
CA ALA A 306 -25.01 -28.86 36.55
C ALA A 306 -24.98 -27.35 36.20
N TYR A 307 -24.29 -26.54 37.00
CA TYR A 307 -24.13 -25.11 36.74
C TYR A 307 -22.78 -24.63 37.25
N THR A 308 -21.99 -23.94 36.42
CA THR A 308 -20.72 -23.32 36.83
C THR A 308 -20.82 -21.80 36.79
N VAL A 309 -20.35 -21.14 37.85
CA VAL A 309 -20.18 -19.68 37.90
C VAL A 309 -18.74 -19.33 38.26
N ILE A 310 -18.11 -18.46 37.48
CA ILE A 310 -16.75 -17.99 37.69
C ILE A 310 -16.76 -16.48 37.92
N GLY A 311 -16.27 -16.01 39.07
CA GLY A 311 -16.20 -14.57 39.38
C GLY A 311 -17.57 -13.95 39.63
N ARG A 312 -18.22 -14.35 40.73
CA ARG A 312 -19.65 -14.07 40.95
C ARG A 312 -19.95 -12.65 41.43
N GLN A 313 -19.23 -12.11 42.41
CA GLN A 313 -19.50 -10.80 43.04
C GLN A 313 -18.39 -9.78 42.74
N GLY A 314 -18.68 -8.48 42.90
CA GLY A 314 -17.82 -7.37 42.46
C GLY A 314 -16.37 -7.35 42.95
N SER A 315 -16.06 -7.98 44.08
CA SER A 315 -14.70 -8.11 44.61
C SER A 315 -13.92 -9.33 44.09
N SER A 316 -14.56 -10.23 43.33
CA SER A 316 -13.95 -11.47 42.88
C SER A 316 -13.29 -11.31 41.51
N ASN A 317 -12.05 -11.75 41.41
CA ASN A 317 -11.26 -11.90 40.18
C ASN A 317 -10.79 -13.36 40.06
N SER A 318 -11.69 -14.22 39.59
CA SER A 318 -11.52 -15.67 39.67
C SER A 318 -11.23 -16.32 38.34
N SER A 319 -10.49 -17.44 38.38
CA SER A 319 -10.01 -18.10 37.16
C SER A 319 -10.17 -19.61 37.19
N VAL A 320 -10.49 -20.16 36.02
CA VAL A 320 -10.49 -21.59 35.72
C VAL A 320 -9.56 -21.83 34.53
N SER A 321 -8.63 -22.78 34.67
CA SER A 321 -7.73 -23.19 33.60
C SER A 321 -7.89 -24.68 33.31
N VAL A 322 -8.17 -25.01 32.05
CA VAL A 322 -8.27 -26.39 31.54
C VAL A 322 -7.20 -26.58 30.48
N SER A 323 -6.24 -27.48 30.73
CA SER A 323 -5.09 -27.65 29.84
C SER A 323 -4.69 -29.11 29.65
N GLY A 324 -4.22 -29.44 28.45
CA GLY A 324 -3.71 -30.76 28.10
C GLY A 324 -4.79 -31.68 27.51
N THR A 325 -4.39 -32.50 26.54
CA THR A 325 -5.24 -33.49 25.89
C THR A 325 -5.93 -34.39 26.91
N GLY A 326 -7.24 -34.58 26.75
CA GLY A 326 -8.08 -35.40 27.62
C GLY A 326 -8.57 -34.69 28.89
N SER A 327 -8.05 -33.51 29.23
CA SER A 327 -8.57 -32.72 30.35
C SER A 327 -9.89 -32.08 29.96
N SER A 328 -10.88 -32.07 30.86
CA SER A 328 -12.18 -31.48 30.54
C SER A 328 -12.92 -30.78 31.69
N LEU A 329 -13.72 -29.78 31.29
CA LEU A 329 -14.75 -29.15 32.12
C LEU A 329 -16.12 -29.30 31.42
N ALA A 330 -17.08 -29.94 32.07
CA ALA A 330 -18.45 -30.07 31.58
C ALA A 330 -19.43 -29.37 32.53
N ALA A 331 -20.12 -28.35 32.04
CA ALA A 331 -21.16 -27.66 32.80
C ALA A 331 -22.53 -27.87 32.11
N GLY A 332 -23.62 -27.88 32.87
CA GLY A 332 -24.96 -27.71 32.26
C GLY A 332 -25.10 -26.29 31.72
N ASN A 333 -25.04 -25.29 32.60
CA ASN A 333 -24.89 -23.88 32.21
C ASN A 333 -23.55 -23.32 32.70
N LEU A 334 -23.00 -22.33 31.99
CA LEU A 334 -21.77 -21.65 32.37
C LEU A 334 -21.97 -20.14 32.38
N THR A 335 -21.66 -19.51 33.51
CA THR A 335 -21.59 -18.05 33.61
C THR A 335 -20.20 -17.62 34.04
N VAL A 336 -19.63 -16.64 33.34
CA VAL A 336 -18.31 -16.07 33.61
C VAL A 336 -18.46 -14.58 33.81
N GLY A 337 -18.18 -14.09 35.01
CA GLY A 337 -18.45 -12.71 35.42
C GLY A 337 -19.93 -12.50 35.75
N GLY A 338 -20.30 -12.73 37.01
CA GLY A 338 -21.66 -12.51 37.54
C GLY A 338 -22.64 -13.67 37.37
N ASP A 339 -23.81 -13.60 38.01
CA ASP A 339 -24.95 -14.50 37.78
C ASP A 339 -26.30 -13.80 38.07
N ALA A 340 -27.18 -13.77 37.08
CA ALA A 340 -28.48 -13.11 37.17
C ALA A 340 -29.43 -13.89 38.11
N GLY A 341 -30.22 -13.15 38.91
CA GLY A 341 -31.25 -13.73 39.77
C GLY A 341 -30.83 -14.06 41.21
N SER A 342 -29.57 -13.80 41.60
CA SER A 342 -29.05 -14.18 42.92
C SER A 342 -28.53 -13.01 43.78
N GLY A 343 -28.77 -11.77 43.36
CA GLY A 343 -28.23 -10.56 44.01
C GLY A 343 -26.74 -10.32 43.73
N SER A 344 -26.21 -10.89 42.64
CA SER A 344 -24.85 -10.62 42.16
C SER A 344 -24.64 -9.14 41.84
N THR A 345 -23.48 -8.63 42.25
CA THR A 345 -22.99 -7.27 41.93
C THR A 345 -22.01 -7.25 40.76
N GLY A 346 -21.80 -8.39 40.08
CA GLY A 346 -20.96 -8.52 38.89
C GLY A 346 -19.46 -8.56 39.16
N GLY A 347 -18.88 -9.76 39.22
CA GLY A 347 -17.44 -9.97 39.36
C GLY A 347 -16.66 -10.07 38.05
N THR A 348 -15.34 -10.31 38.17
CA THR A 348 -14.46 -10.65 37.03
C THR A 348 -14.19 -12.15 37.04
N GLY A 349 -14.53 -12.83 35.94
CA GLY A 349 -14.29 -14.25 35.75
C GLY A 349 -13.48 -14.55 34.49
N GLY A 350 -12.62 -15.56 34.55
CA GLY A 350 -11.87 -16.05 33.40
C GLY A 350 -11.93 -17.57 33.26
N LEU A 351 -12.23 -18.06 32.05
CA LEU A 351 -12.04 -19.46 31.65
C LEU A 351 -11.02 -19.53 30.52
N THR A 352 -9.95 -20.30 30.72
CA THR A 352 -8.97 -20.62 29.68
C THR A 352 -8.99 -22.11 29.37
N VAL A 353 -9.17 -22.46 28.10
CA VAL A 353 -9.12 -23.83 27.58
C VAL A 353 -7.97 -23.92 26.59
N SER A 354 -7.01 -24.81 26.84
CA SER A 354 -5.79 -24.84 26.04
C SER A 354 -5.16 -26.22 25.84
N HIS A 355 -4.21 -26.33 24.90
CA HIS A 355 -3.33 -27.49 24.72
C HIS A 355 -4.07 -28.84 24.56
N GLY A 356 -5.10 -28.87 23.71
CA GLY A 356 -5.88 -30.08 23.39
C GLY A 356 -6.99 -30.40 24.39
N ALA A 357 -7.21 -29.55 25.39
CA ALA A 357 -8.30 -29.71 26.36
C ALA A 357 -9.68 -29.45 25.71
N ASN A 358 -10.73 -29.86 26.41
CA ASN A 358 -12.12 -29.66 25.99
C ASN A 358 -12.95 -29.01 27.11
N ALA A 359 -13.86 -28.10 26.76
CA ALA A 359 -14.88 -27.64 27.69
C ALA A 359 -16.26 -27.59 27.02
N THR A 360 -17.30 -27.96 27.76
CA THR A 360 -18.67 -28.00 27.25
C THR A 360 -19.65 -27.32 28.21
N ALA A 361 -20.64 -26.65 27.63
CA ALA A 361 -21.78 -26.09 28.33
C ALA A 361 -23.00 -26.08 27.40
N ALA A 362 -24.23 -26.01 27.93
CA ALA A 362 -25.42 -25.79 27.12
C ALA A 362 -25.57 -24.30 26.78
N VAL A 363 -25.82 -23.48 27.81
CA VAL A 363 -25.91 -22.02 27.70
C VAL A 363 -24.69 -21.37 28.35
N VAL A 364 -24.10 -20.39 27.66
CA VAL A 364 -22.90 -19.69 28.12
C VAL A 364 -23.12 -18.19 28.12
N HIS A 365 -22.93 -17.54 29.27
CA HIS A 365 -22.95 -16.08 29.40
C HIS A 365 -21.59 -15.56 29.88
N LEU A 366 -20.98 -14.65 29.12
CA LEU A 366 -19.79 -13.91 29.50
C LEU A 366 -20.22 -12.48 29.86
N GLY A 367 -20.14 -12.12 31.14
CA GLY A 367 -20.68 -10.87 31.68
C GLY A 367 -22.20 -10.89 31.73
N ASP A 368 -22.78 -11.46 32.79
CA ASP A 368 -24.22 -11.75 32.89
C ASP A 368 -25.05 -10.65 33.55
N VAL A 369 -24.43 -9.86 34.43
CA VAL A 369 -25.08 -8.76 35.16
C VAL A 369 -24.26 -7.47 35.06
N THR A 370 -24.86 -6.35 35.44
CA THR A 370 -24.22 -5.03 35.40
C THR A 370 -22.91 -4.99 36.15
N GLY A 371 -21.88 -4.41 35.52
CA GLY A 371 -20.52 -4.31 36.06
C GLY A 371 -19.67 -5.57 35.90
N ALA A 372 -20.28 -6.70 35.51
CA ALA A 372 -19.57 -7.97 35.41
C ALA A 372 -18.69 -8.06 34.16
N ARG A 373 -17.57 -8.78 34.29
CA ARG A 373 -16.59 -9.00 33.22
C ARG A 373 -16.30 -10.47 33.05
N GLY A 374 -16.67 -11.03 31.89
CA GLY A 374 -16.43 -12.42 31.54
C GLY A 374 -15.41 -12.57 30.43
N THR A 375 -14.41 -13.44 30.62
CA THR A 375 -13.44 -13.76 29.56
C THR A 375 -13.38 -15.26 29.31
N LEU A 376 -13.49 -15.65 28.04
CA LEU A 376 -13.24 -17.01 27.56
C LEU A 376 -12.08 -16.99 26.55
N THR A 377 -11.04 -17.79 26.83
CA THR A 377 -9.90 -17.98 25.92
C THR A 377 -9.81 -19.44 25.49
N VAL A 378 -9.79 -19.68 24.19
CA VAL A 378 -9.65 -21.01 23.58
C VAL A 378 -8.41 -21.01 22.69
N ASN A 379 -7.37 -21.72 23.13
CA ASN A 379 -6.05 -21.71 22.48
C ASN A 379 -5.58 -23.14 22.18
N ASN A 380 -5.57 -23.54 20.90
CA ASN A 380 -5.25 -24.93 20.52
C ASN A 380 -6.11 -25.95 21.30
N ALA A 381 -7.42 -25.72 21.41
CA ALA A 381 -8.34 -26.51 22.22
C ALA A 381 -9.78 -26.40 21.69
N ASN A 382 -10.72 -27.15 22.28
CA ASN A 382 -12.12 -27.10 21.87
C ASN A 382 -13.03 -26.57 23.00
N PHE A 383 -13.97 -25.71 22.62
CA PHE A 383 -15.08 -25.31 23.48
C PHE A 383 -16.40 -25.49 22.72
N THR A 384 -17.39 -26.12 23.35
CA THR A 384 -18.71 -26.33 22.75
C THR A 384 -19.80 -25.77 23.64
N ALA A 385 -20.56 -24.80 23.14
CA ALA A 385 -21.88 -24.46 23.66
C ALA A 385 -22.92 -25.27 22.88
N SER A 386 -23.68 -26.18 23.50
CA SER A 386 -24.67 -26.98 22.75
C SER A 386 -25.93 -26.19 22.39
N ASP A 387 -26.12 -25.01 22.99
CA ASP A 387 -27.18 -24.05 22.67
C ASP A 387 -26.53 -22.67 22.39
N ARG A 388 -26.82 -21.66 23.22
CA ARG A 388 -26.44 -20.27 22.96
C ARG A 388 -25.15 -19.84 23.67
N LEU A 389 -24.31 -19.12 22.94
CA LEU A 389 -23.14 -18.40 23.45
C LEU A 389 -23.36 -16.88 23.43
N SER A 390 -23.45 -16.26 24.61
CA SER A 390 -23.64 -14.82 24.77
C SER A 390 -22.39 -14.16 25.34
N ILE A 391 -21.82 -13.22 24.59
CA ILE A 391 -20.64 -12.43 24.94
C ILE A 391 -21.08 -10.99 25.23
N GLY A 392 -21.01 -10.55 26.48
CA GLY A 392 -21.56 -9.27 26.91
C GLY A 392 -23.09 -9.36 27.02
N TYR A 393 -23.58 -10.15 27.96
CA TYR A 393 -25.01 -10.46 28.08
C TYR A 393 -25.79 -9.38 28.85
N GLY A 394 -25.41 -9.10 30.09
CA GLY A 394 -26.13 -8.19 31.00
C GLY A 394 -26.01 -6.70 30.65
N ASP A 395 -26.97 -5.88 31.09
CA ASP A 395 -26.93 -4.41 30.96
C ASP A 395 -25.66 -3.86 31.61
N GLY A 396 -24.82 -3.14 30.85
CA GLY A 396 -23.53 -2.62 31.32
C GLY A 396 -22.45 -3.68 31.59
N ALA A 397 -22.66 -4.93 31.16
CA ALA A 397 -21.70 -6.02 31.29
C ALA A 397 -20.73 -6.09 30.11
N SER A 398 -19.54 -6.65 30.34
CA SER A 398 -18.51 -6.88 29.31
C SER A 398 -18.20 -8.37 29.15
N GLY A 399 -18.20 -8.85 27.91
CA GLY A 399 -17.74 -10.19 27.56
C GLY A 399 -16.61 -10.15 26.54
N ASN A 400 -15.64 -11.05 26.70
CA ASN A 400 -14.52 -11.21 25.77
C ASN A 400 -14.34 -12.68 25.39
N LEU A 401 -14.24 -12.96 24.09
CA LEU A 401 -13.91 -14.28 23.55
C LEU A 401 -12.67 -14.18 22.66
N SER A 402 -11.66 -15.00 22.95
CA SER A 402 -10.47 -15.14 22.10
C SER A 402 -10.31 -16.59 21.63
N ILE A 403 -10.19 -16.77 20.32
CA ILE A 403 -9.94 -18.06 19.67
C ILE A 403 -8.63 -17.94 18.89
N SER A 404 -7.65 -18.77 19.23
CA SER A 404 -6.29 -18.66 18.69
C SER A 404 -5.58 -20.01 18.57
N ASN A 405 -4.49 -20.04 17.81
CA ASN A 405 -3.58 -21.18 17.67
C ASN A 405 -4.28 -22.51 17.33
N GLY A 406 -5.29 -22.50 16.44
CA GLY A 406 -6.03 -23.70 16.08
C GLY A 406 -7.16 -24.06 17.05
N GLY A 407 -7.52 -23.16 17.96
CA GLY A 407 -8.68 -23.32 18.83
C GLY A 407 -10.00 -23.37 18.04
N VAL A 408 -10.96 -24.13 18.55
CA VAL A 408 -12.29 -24.31 17.94
C VAL A 408 -13.37 -24.01 18.96
N VAL A 409 -14.28 -23.10 18.63
CA VAL A 409 -15.51 -22.85 19.37
C VAL A 409 -16.69 -23.28 18.51
N THR A 410 -17.63 -24.03 19.07
CA THR A 410 -18.86 -24.45 18.38
C THR A 410 -20.09 -24.05 19.18
N ASP A 411 -21.10 -23.48 18.51
CA ASP A 411 -22.40 -23.16 19.11
C ASP A 411 -23.54 -23.17 18.09
N THR A 412 -24.79 -23.16 18.56
CA THR A 412 -25.99 -23.17 17.69
C THR A 412 -26.63 -21.79 17.54
N GLY A 413 -26.10 -20.77 18.21
CA GLY A 413 -26.60 -19.40 18.20
C GLY A 413 -25.75 -18.50 19.08
N ALA A 414 -25.43 -17.29 18.61
CA ALA A 414 -24.51 -16.41 19.31
C ALA A 414 -24.99 -14.95 19.37
N LEU A 415 -24.72 -14.31 20.50
CA LEU A 415 -25.02 -12.90 20.75
C LEU A 415 -23.72 -12.22 21.22
N VAL A 416 -23.27 -11.19 20.52
CA VAL A 416 -22.11 -10.37 20.89
C VAL A 416 -22.62 -8.97 21.21
N GLY A 417 -22.69 -8.58 22.49
CA GLY A 417 -23.38 -7.37 22.92
C GLY A 417 -24.90 -7.55 22.87
N HIS A 418 -25.48 -8.21 23.88
CA HIS A 418 -26.90 -8.54 23.91
C HIS A 418 -27.80 -7.38 24.33
N LEU A 419 -27.76 -6.97 25.60
CA LEU A 419 -28.64 -5.94 26.18
C LEU A 419 -28.08 -4.53 26.01
N ALA A 420 -28.94 -3.52 26.22
CA ALA A 420 -28.51 -2.12 26.21
C ALA A 420 -27.31 -1.89 27.13
N GLY A 421 -26.35 -1.06 26.70
CA GLY A 421 -25.14 -0.77 27.46
C GLY A 421 -24.11 -1.90 27.58
N SER A 422 -24.43 -3.12 27.15
CA SER A 422 -23.49 -4.25 27.17
C SER A 422 -22.47 -4.17 26.02
N SER A 423 -21.29 -4.75 26.23
CA SER A 423 -20.23 -4.83 25.23
C SER A 423 -19.70 -6.26 25.08
N GLY A 424 -19.77 -6.78 23.86
CA GLY A 424 -19.15 -8.05 23.49
C GLY A 424 -17.98 -7.86 22.54
N ASN A 425 -16.84 -8.47 22.82
CA ASN A 425 -15.67 -8.44 21.94
C ASN A 425 -15.21 -9.86 21.62
N VAL A 426 -15.10 -10.17 20.32
CA VAL A 426 -14.64 -11.47 19.84
C VAL A 426 -13.46 -11.32 18.90
N THR A 427 -12.42 -12.13 19.11
CA THR A 427 -11.28 -12.23 18.20
C THR A 427 -11.06 -13.69 17.79
N VAL A 428 -11.07 -13.96 16.49
CA VAL A 428 -10.74 -15.25 15.89
C VAL A 428 -9.48 -15.06 15.05
N SER A 429 -8.35 -15.57 15.53
CA SER A 429 -7.05 -15.23 14.98
C SER A 429 -6.15 -16.45 14.74
N GLY A 430 -5.36 -16.39 13.66
CA GLY A 430 -4.38 -17.43 13.33
C GLY A 430 -4.97 -18.58 12.51
N SER A 431 -4.11 -19.19 11.69
CA SER A 431 -4.48 -20.32 10.84
C SER A 431 -5.04 -21.48 11.66
N GLY A 432 -6.14 -22.06 11.18
CA GLY A 432 -6.80 -23.20 11.82
C GLY A 432 -7.76 -22.85 12.96
N SER A 433 -7.74 -21.61 13.46
CA SER A 433 -8.68 -21.15 14.48
C SER A 433 -10.08 -20.99 13.90
N LYS A 434 -11.10 -21.54 14.58
CA LYS A 434 -12.47 -21.62 14.07
C LYS A 434 -13.52 -21.21 15.09
N TRP A 435 -14.50 -20.45 14.62
CA TRP A 435 -15.77 -20.29 15.30
C TRP A 435 -16.89 -20.86 14.42
N ILE A 436 -17.43 -22.00 14.82
CA ILE A 436 -18.45 -22.74 14.09
C ILE A 436 -19.80 -22.47 14.76
N ASN A 437 -20.47 -21.40 14.35
CA ASN A 437 -21.86 -21.16 14.70
C ASN A 437 -22.76 -21.83 13.64
N THR A 438 -23.73 -22.64 14.07
CA THR A 438 -24.65 -23.36 13.17
C THR A 438 -26.06 -22.76 13.13
N GLY A 439 -26.21 -21.52 13.60
CA GLY A 439 -27.48 -20.80 13.61
C GLY A 439 -27.27 -19.33 13.32
N VAL A 440 -27.93 -18.44 14.07
CA VAL A 440 -27.78 -17.00 13.85
C VAL A 440 -26.66 -16.42 14.73
N LEU A 441 -25.78 -15.63 14.13
CA LEU A 441 -24.74 -14.87 14.82
C LEU A 441 -25.07 -13.37 14.79
N TYR A 442 -25.38 -12.81 15.96
CA TYR A 442 -25.63 -11.39 16.14
C TYR A 442 -24.37 -10.69 16.68
N VAL A 443 -23.70 -9.92 15.84
CA VAL A 443 -22.66 -8.97 16.25
C VAL A 443 -23.32 -7.63 16.56
N GLY A 444 -23.74 -7.50 17.82
CA GLY A 444 -24.50 -6.37 18.33
C GLY A 444 -25.99 -6.56 18.17
N ASN A 445 -26.64 -7.09 19.21
CA ASN A 445 -28.10 -7.16 19.27
C ASN A 445 -28.66 -5.78 19.66
N VAL A 446 -28.86 -5.49 20.95
CA VAL A 446 -29.17 -4.14 21.48
C VAL A 446 -27.89 -3.43 21.94
N GLY A 447 -26.94 -4.17 22.52
CA GLY A 447 -25.64 -3.67 22.94
C GLY A 447 -24.62 -3.57 21.80
N SER A 448 -23.40 -3.16 22.13
CA SER A 448 -22.29 -3.03 21.17
C SER A 448 -21.55 -4.35 21.01
N GLY A 449 -21.54 -4.89 19.79
CA GLY A 449 -20.76 -6.07 19.43
C GLY A 449 -19.57 -5.73 18.53
N ASN A 450 -18.42 -6.33 18.80
CA ASN A 450 -17.22 -6.23 17.97
C ASN A 450 -16.69 -7.62 17.60
N LEU A 451 -16.50 -7.89 16.31
CA LEU A 451 -15.92 -9.13 15.81
C LEU A 451 -14.67 -8.83 14.96
N THR A 452 -13.54 -9.44 15.31
CA THR A 452 -12.32 -9.42 14.50
C THR A 452 -11.96 -10.83 14.05
N ILE A 453 -11.79 -11.01 12.74
CA ILE A 453 -11.32 -12.25 12.12
C ILE A 453 -10.01 -11.93 11.40
N SER A 454 -8.91 -12.54 11.83
CA SER A 454 -7.58 -12.17 11.32
C SER A 454 -6.61 -13.35 11.16
N GLY A 455 -5.58 -13.18 10.32
CA GLY A 455 -4.47 -14.13 10.21
C GLY A 455 -4.86 -15.56 9.85
N GLY A 456 -5.91 -15.76 9.05
CA GLY A 456 -6.38 -17.09 8.65
C GLY A 456 -7.49 -17.68 9.52
N GLY A 457 -8.08 -16.89 10.42
CA GLY A 457 -9.24 -17.30 11.24
C GLY A 457 -10.48 -17.55 10.38
N ASN A 458 -11.34 -18.49 10.80
CA ASN A 458 -12.54 -18.87 10.04
C ASN A 458 -13.78 -18.86 10.94
N VAL A 459 -14.81 -18.12 10.52
CA VAL A 459 -16.10 -18.05 11.21
C VAL A 459 -17.19 -18.55 10.27
N THR A 460 -18.09 -19.40 10.76
CA THR A 460 -19.30 -19.82 10.04
C THR A 460 -20.54 -19.46 10.83
N SER A 461 -21.62 -19.13 10.13
CA SER A 461 -22.97 -18.92 10.68
C SER A 461 -24.02 -19.27 9.64
N THR A 462 -25.27 -19.50 10.04
CA THR A 462 -26.40 -19.51 9.12
C THR A 462 -26.64 -18.10 8.60
N ASP A 463 -27.10 -17.20 9.47
CA ASP A 463 -27.26 -15.78 9.17
C ASP A 463 -26.29 -14.96 10.03
N GLY A 464 -25.80 -13.86 9.48
CA GLY A 464 -24.94 -12.91 10.19
C GLY A 464 -25.56 -11.54 10.27
N TYR A 465 -25.61 -10.98 11.47
CA TYR A 465 -26.06 -9.61 11.71
C TYR A 465 -24.93 -8.78 12.30
N VAL A 466 -24.74 -7.56 11.80
CA VAL A 466 -23.87 -6.55 12.41
C VAL A 466 -24.72 -5.31 12.69
N GLY A 467 -25.05 -5.07 13.95
CA GLY A 467 -25.99 -4.03 14.37
C GLY A 467 -27.44 -4.40 14.06
N THR A 468 -28.15 -4.95 15.06
CA THR A 468 -29.51 -5.49 14.86
C THR A 468 -30.61 -4.57 15.36
N GLU A 469 -30.60 -4.19 16.64
CA GLU A 469 -31.69 -3.46 17.31
C GLU A 469 -31.35 -1.99 17.56
N ALA A 470 -32.36 -1.21 17.96
CA ALA A 470 -32.23 0.19 18.31
C ALA A 470 -31.16 0.41 19.40
N GLY A 471 -30.21 1.31 19.13
CA GLY A 471 -29.11 1.63 20.06
C GLY A 471 -27.85 0.77 19.85
N SER A 472 -27.91 -0.27 19.03
CA SER A 472 -26.73 -1.05 18.66
C SER A 472 -25.82 -0.25 17.76
N ASN A 473 -24.56 -0.10 18.18
CA ASN A 473 -23.47 0.44 17.39
C ASN A 473 -22.34 -0.59 17.39
N SER A 474 -22.23 -1.32 16.29
CA SER A 474 -21.51 -2.59 16.25
C SER A 474 -20.67 -2.74 14.99
N SER A 475 -19.57 -3.47 15.11
CA SER A 475 -18.56 -3.54 14.05
C SER A 475 -18.00 -4.94 13.81
N ALA A 476 -17.60 -5.20 12.57
CA ALA A 476 -16.85 -6.39 12.19
C ALA A 476 -15.65 -6.05 11.28
N LEU A 477 -14.52 -6.70 11.53
CA LEU A 477 -13.31 -6.60 10.73
C LEU A 477 -12.87 -7.99 10.27
N VAL A 478 -12.80 -8.20 8.95
CA VAL A 478 -12.26 -9.43 8.35
C VAL A 478 -10.99 -9.06 7.59
N THR A 479 -9.82 -9.40 8.15
CA THR A 479 -8.54 -8.91 7.64
C THR A 479 -7.45 -9.97 7.52
N GLY A 480 -6.58 -9.82 6.53
CA GLY A 480 -5.46 -10.72 6.29
C GLY A 480 -5.85 -11.94 5.45
N SER A 481 -4.87 -12.45 4.69
CA SER A 481 -5.06 -13.59 3.79
C SER A 481 -5.58 -14.83 4.52
N GLY A 482 -6.61 -15.45 3.95
CA GLY A 482 -7.23 -16.67 4.48
C GLY A 482 -8.23 -16.44 5.62
N SER A 483 -8.40 -15.21 6.09
CA SER A 483 -9.45 -14.87 7.06
C SER A 483 -10.82 -14.87 6.36
N VAL A 484 -11.78 -15.63 6.87
CA VAL A 484 -13.09 -15.81 6.21
C VAL A 484 -14.24 -15.79 7.20
N TRP A 485 -15.34 -15.13 6.83
CA TRP A 485 -16.65 -15.31 7.44
C TRP A 485 -17.63 -15.88 6.39
N ASN A 486 -18.14 -17.09 6.63
CA ASN A 486 -19.09 -17.75 5.74
C ASN A 486 -20.49 -17.78 6.37
N HIS A 487 -21.47 -17.32 5.60
CA HIS A 487 -22.89 -17.42 5.91
C HIS A 487 -23.53 -18.42 4.96
N SER A 488 -24.28 -19.39 5.49
CA SER A 488 -25.11 -20.26 4.64
C SER A 488 -26.44 -19.62 4.24
N GLY A 489 -26.78 -18.47 4.84
CA GLY A 489 -27.96 -17.66 4.60
C GLY A 489 -27.60 -16.19 4.44
N ASP A 490 -28.37 -15.29 5.06
CA ASP A 490 -28.31 -13.85 4.80
C ASP A 490 -27.26 -13.14 5.67
N PHE A 491 -26.67 -12.09 5.11
CA PHE A 491 -25.75 -11.20 5.81
C PHE A 491 -26.30 -9.76 5.85
N LEU A 492 -26.55 -9.27 7.05
CA LEU A 492 -27.21 -7.99 7.30
C LEU A 492 -26.33 -7.05 8.13
N VAL A 493 -26.19 -5.81 7.67
CA VAL A 493 -25.48 -4.74 8.36
C VAL A 493 -26.43 -3.57 8.58
N GLY A 494 -26.79 -3.31 9.84
CA GLY A 494 -27.85 -2.39 10.22
C GLY A 494 -29.23 -2.94 9.84
N HIS A 495 -29.91 -3.59 10.80
CA HIS A 495 -31.21 -4.25 10.55
C HIS A 495 -32.43 -3.38 10.92
N ASN A 496 -32.71 -3.16 12.21
CA ASN A 496 -33.89 -2.42 12.69
C ASN A 496 -33.67 -0.90 12.81
N ASN A 497 -34.77 -0.18 13.04
CA ASN A 497 -34.76 1.27 13.27
C ASN A 497 -33.80 1.66 14.41
N GLY A 498 -32.86 2.57 14.14
CA GLY A 498 -31.86 3.03 15.11
C GLY A 498 -30.66 2.11 15.29
N ALA A 499 -30.57 1.00 14.54
CA ALA A 499 -29.39 0.13 14.52
C ALA A 499 -28.32 0.66 13.55
N THR A 500 -27.05 0.65 13.99
CA THR A 500 -25.89 1.02 13.18
C THR A 500 -24.88 -0.12 13.12
N GLY A 501 -24.58 -0.59 11.92
CA GLY A 501 -23.57 -1.62 11.66
C GLY A 501 -22.46 -1.13 10.74
N SER A 502 -21.21 -1.50 11.04
CA SER A 502 -20.05 -1.19 10.20
C SER A 502 -19.15 -2.39 9.96
N VAL A 503 -18.82 -2.68 8.70
CA VAL A 503 -17.99 -3.83 8.31
C VAL A 503 -16.83 -3.39 7.43
N VAL A 504 -15.64 -3.91 7.72
CA VAL A 504 -14.43 -3.71 6.91
C VAL A 504 -13.87 -5.07 6.49
N ILE A 505 -13.65 -5.25 5.19
CA ILE A 505 -12.91 -6.36 4.61
C ILE A 505 -11.61 -5.83 4.03
N SER A 506 -10.47 -6.31 4.53
CA SER A 506 -9.15 -5.80 4.14
C SER A 506 -8.07 -6.87 4.03
N GLY A 507 -6.95 -6.55 3.39
CA GLY A 507 -5.73 -7.39 3.41
C GLY A 507 -5.93 -8.84 2.92
N GLY A 508 -6.90 -9.10 2.02
CA GLY A 508 -7.18 -10.45 1.53
C GLY A 508 -8.26 -11.22 2.30
N GLY A 509 -8.97 -10.56 3.23
CA GLY A 509 -10.11 -11.13 3.96
C GLY A 509 -11.33 -11.36 3.07
N ARG A 510 -12.23 -12.26 3.48
CA ARG A 510 -13.39 -12.65 2.64
C ARG A 510 -14.68 -12.81 3.45
N ILE A 511 -15.79 -12.31 2.93
CA ILE A 511 -17.14 -12.62 3.41
C ILE A 511 -17.91 -13.29 2.27
N ASN A 512 -18.57 -14.42 2.55
CA ASN A 512 -19.44 -15.11 1.61
C ASN A 512 -20.83 -15.30 2.22
N ASP A 513 -21.88 -15.05 1.45
CA ASP A 513 -23.28 -15.17 1.90
C ASP A 513 -24.23 -15.56 0.77
N VAL A 514 -25.50 -15.82 1.12
CA VAL A 514 -26.58 -15.95 0.15
C VAL A 514 -27.01 -14.56 -0.30
N GLN A 515 -27.59 -13.76 0.58
CA GLN A 515 -28.02 -12.40 0.29
C GLN A 515 -27.32 -11.38 1.20
N GLY A 516 -26.85 -10.28 0.60
CA GLY A 516 -26.17 -9.21 1.29
C GLY A 516 -27.04 -7.96 1.43
N LEU A 517 -27.21 -7.43 2.65
CA LEU A 517 -28.07 -6.27 2.92
C LEU A 517 -27.37 -5.24 3.82
N LEU A 518 -27.24 -4.01 3.34
CA LEU A 518 -26.77 -2.86 4.11
C LEU A 518 -27.93 -1.87 4.31
N GLY A 519 -28.28 -1.55 5.55
CA GLY A 519 -29.41 -0.65 5.85
C GLY A 519 -30.76 -1.29 5.49
N ASP A 520 -31.14 -2.30 6.27
CA ASP A 520 -32.20 -3.22 5.91
C ASP A 520 -33.62 -2.62 6.04
N LEU A 521 -34.03 -2.22 7.25
CA LEU A 521 -35.33 -1.61 7.54
C LEU A 521 -35.25 -0.08 7.68
N ASN A 522 -36.41 0.57 7.74
CA ASN A 522 -36.51 2.01 7.90
C ASN A 522 -35.80 2.48 9.18
N GLY A 523 -34.96 3.51 9.07
CA GLY A 523 -34.16 4.06 10.17
C GLY A 523 -32.90 3.26 10.54
N ALA A 524 -32.62 2.15 9.87
CA ALA A 524 -31.37 1.40 10.02
C ALA A 524 -30.23 2.01 9.18
N SER A 525 -28.98 1.86 9.63
CA SER A 525 -27.79 2.31 8.91
C SER A 525 -26.75 1.21 8.81
N GLY A 526 -26.36 0.85 7.59
CA GLY A 526 -25.34 -0.15 7.30
C GLY A 526 -24.21 0.38 6.44
N THR A 527 -22.96 0.18 6.87
CA THR A 527 -21.77 0.58 6.11
C THR A 527 -20.84 -0.59 5.87
N MET A 528 -20.37 -0.75 4.63
CA MET A 528 -19.34 -1.73 4.28
C MET A 528 -18.19 -1.08 3.49
N THR A 529 -16.96 -1.42 3.85
CA THR A 529 -15.75 -1.10 3.07
C THR A 529 -15.04 -2.38 2.66
N VAL A 530 -14.80 -2.56 1.36
CA VAL A 530 -14.01 -3.66 0.80
C VAL A 530 -12.77 -3.05 0.14
N THR A 531 -11.61 -3.21 0.77
CA THR A 531 -10.37 -2.54 0.37
C THR A 531 -9.16 -3.47 0.36
N GLY A 532 -8.19 -3.18 -0.50
CA GLY A 532 -6.96 -3.95 -0.64
C GLY A 532 -7.10 -5.18 -1.54
N ALA A 533 -6.00 -5.55 -2.18
CA ALA A 533 -5.95 -6.67 -3.11
C ALA A 533 -6.38 -7.99 -2.44
N GLY A 534 -7.24 -8.75 -3.14
CA GLY A 534 -7.73 -10.05 -2.68
C GLY A 534 -8.86 -10.00 -1.65
N SER A 535 -9.23 -8.81 -1.15
CA SER A 535 -10.38 -8.65 -0.27
C SER A 535 -11.69 -8.80 -1.05
N THR A 536 -12.59 -9.67 -0.59
CA THR A 536 -13.84 -9.98 -1.33
C THR A 536 -15.08 -10.03 -0.46
N TRP A 537 -16.17 -9.46 -0.96
CA TRP A 537 -17.53 -9.76 -0.51
C TRP A 537 -18.30 -10.47 -1.63
N SER A 538 -18.75 -11.70 -1.37
CA SER A 538 -19.41 -12.52 -2.39
C SER A 538 -20.76 -13.04 -1.92
N SER A 539 -21.82 -12.43 -2.46
CA SER A 539 -23.19 -12.91 -2.33
C SER A 539 -23.58 -13.77 -3.53
N SER A 540 -24.18 -14.94 -3.28
CA SER A 540 -24.68 -15.81 -4.36
C SER A 540 -26.04 -15.36 -4.93
N SER A 541 -26.75 -14.51 -4.19
CA SER A 541 -28.02 -13.87 -4.53
C SER A 541 -27.85 -12.34 -4.58
N ASP A 542 -28.86 -11.58 -4.15
CA ASP A 542 -28.90 -10.13 -4.30
C ASP A 542 -27.99 -9.38 -3.31
N VAL A 543 -27.40 -8.28 -3.78
CA VAL A 543 -26.70 -7.30 -2.92
C VAL A 543 -27.52 -6.02 -2.84
N ASN A 544 -27.91 -5.60 -1.63
CA ASN A 544 -28.71 -4.41 -1.39
C ASN A 544 -27.91 -3.37 -0.58
N VAL A 545 -27.72 -2.19 -1.16
CA VAL A 545 -27.14 -1.02 -0.50
C VAL A 545 -28.25 0.00 -0.25
N GLY A 546 -28.85 -0.07 0.94
CA GLY A 546 -30.06 0.64 1.35
C GLY A 546 -31.29 -0.07 0.82
N ARG A 547 -31.86 -1.00 1.59
CA ARG A 547 -33.10 -1.69 1.18
C ARG A 547 -34.33 -0.85 1.52
N LEU A 548 -34.59 -0.60 2.79
CA LEU A 548 -35.58 0.37 3.30
C LEU A 548 -34.91 1.48 4.15
N GLY A 549 -33.67 1.26 4.60
CA GLY A 549 -32.88 2.21 5.40
C GLY A 549 -31.78 2.92 4.61
N ASN A 550 -30.68 3.22 5.30
CA ASN A 550 -29.49 3.87 4.73
C ASN A 550 -28.35 2.85 4.55
N GLY A 551 -27.90 2.64 3.31
CA GLY A 551 -26.75 1.79 3.01
C GLY A 551 -25.60 2.57 2.38
N THR A 552 -24.37 2.28 2.81
CA THR A 552 -23.15 2.80 2.17
C THR A 552 -22.17 1.69 1.87
N LEU A 553 -21.65 1.64 0.64
CA LEU A 553 -20.64 0.69 0.21
C LEU A 553 -19.45 1.42 -0.42
N THR A 554 -18.24 1.11 0.04
CA THR A 554 -16.99 1.58 -0.57
C THR A 554 -16.17 0.39 -1.06
N ILE A 555 -15.76 0.42 -2.33
CA ILE A 555 -14.90 -0.58 -2.94
C ILE A 555 -13.66 0.14 -3.48
N SER A 556 -12.49 -0.20 -2.94
CA SER A 556 -11.23 0.52 -3.21
C SER A 556 -10.00 -0.39 -3.24
N ASP A 557 -8.89 0.13 -3.77
CA ASP A 557 -7.55 -0.47 -3.70
C ASP A 557 -7.45 -1.96 -4.09
N GLY A 558 -8.21 -2.39 -5.10
CA GLY A 558 -8.24 -3.77 -5.58
C GLY A 558 -9.26 -4.69 -4.90
N GLY A 559 -10.11 -4.16 -4.01
CA GLY A 559 -11.22 -4.88 -3.40
C GLY A 559 -12.33 -5.23 -4.40
N GLN A 560 -13.05 -6.33 -4.15
CA GLN A 560 -14.08 -6.83 -5.08
C GLN A 560 -15.39 -7.20 -4.37
N VAL A 561 -16.52 -6.86 -5.01
CA VAL A 561 -17.86 -7.26 -4.58
C VAL A 561 -18.55 -8.02 -5.71
N THR A 562 -19.21 -9.14 -5.40
CA THR A 562 -19.96 -9.93 -6.38
C THR A 562 -21.39 -10.19 -5.90
N GLY A 563 -22.37 -10.08 -6.80
CA GLY A 563 -23.77 -10.42 -6.53
C GLY A 563 -24.53 -10.83 -7.79
N ASN A 564 -25.73 -11.40 -7.63
CA ASN A 564 -26.60 -11.76 -8.75
C ASN A 564 -27.32 -10.53 -9.33
N ARG A 565 -28.27 -9.98 -8.59
CA ARG A 565 -28.82 -8.64 -8.83
C ARG A 565 -28.29 -7.70 -7.75
N SER A 566 -28.19 -6.44 -8.08
CA SER A 566 -27.69 -5.45 -7.13
C SER A 566 -28.61 -4.24 -7.11
N TYR A 567 -28.90 -3.74 -5.91
CA TYR A 567 -29.83 -2.64 -5.70
C TYR A 567 -29.16 -1.57 -4.84
N ILE A 568 -29.23 -0.32 -5.29
CA ILE A 568 -28.88 0.86 -4.50
C ILE A 568 -30.18 1.62 -4.27
N ALA A 569 -30.55 1.80 -3.00
CA ALA A 569 -31.84 2.36 -2.57
C ALA A 569 -33.04 1.60 -3.17
N ASN A 570 -33.25 0.37 -2.69
CA ASN A 570 -34.18 -0.58 -3.30
C ASN A 570 -35.66 -0.13 -3.18
N ASN A 571 -36.09 0.37 -2.02
CA ASN A 571 -37.48 0.75 -1.76
C ASN A 571 -37.67 2.26 -1.57
N ALA A 572 -38.92 2.72 -1.60
CA ALA A 572 -39.27 4.11 -1.35
C ALA A 572 -38.69 4.64 -0.02
N ASN A 573 -38.27 5.91 -0.01
CA ASN A 573 -37.66 6.60 1.14
C ASN A 573 -36.33 6.02 1.66
N SER A 574 -35.76 4.99 1.01
CA SER A 574 -34.41 4.49 1.33
C SER A 574 -33.32 5.34 0.69
N ASN A 575 -32.12 5.32 1.26
CA ASN A 575 -30.93 5.95 0.68
C ASN A 575 -29.81 4.92 0.50
N GLY A 576 -29.17 4.95 -0.66
CA GLY A 576 -28.05 4.08 -1.00
C GLY A 576 -26.92 4.87 -1.65
N SER A 577 -25.71 4.71 -1.14
CA SER A 577 -24.53 5.38 -1.69
C SER A 577 -23.40 4.38 -1.92
N VAL A 578 -22.88 4.34 -3.15
CA VAL A 578 -21.76 3.47 -3.51
C VAL A 578 -20.62 4.27 -4.14
N THR A 579 -19.42 4.08 -3.61
CA THR A 579 -18.17 4.59 -4.17
C THR A 579 -17.30 3.42 -4.63
N LEU A 580 -16.98 3.39 -5.92
CA LEU A 580 -16.13 2.39 -6.55
C LEU A 580 -14.93 3.11 -7.19
N THR A 581 -13.74 2.93 -6.63
CA THR A 581 -12.55 3.72 -7.02
C THR A 581 -11.25 2.92 -6.95
N GLY A 582 -10.25 3.30 -7.74
CA GLY A 582 -8.93 2.66 -7.75
C GLY A 582 -8.81 1.52 -8.76
N ALA A 583 -7.59 1.31 -9.24
CA ALA A 583 -7.31 0.26 -10.21
C ALA A 583 -7.62 -1.13 -9.62
N ASN A 584 -8.14 -2.03 -10.46
CA ASN A 584 -8.53 -3.41 -10.11
C ASN A 584 -9.68 -3.54 -9.09
N SER A 585 -10.22 -2.44 -8.57
CA SER A 585 -11.46 -2.49 -7.79
C SER A 585 -12.64 -2.79 -8.69
N ALA A 586 -13.49 -3.74 -8.26
CA ALA A 586 -14.59 -4.21 -9.09
C ALA A 586 -15.88 -4.45 -8.31
N TRP A 587 -17.00 -4.08 -8.93
CA TRP A 587 -18.32 -4.58 -8.53
C TRP A 587 -18.93 -5.37 -9.68
N ILE A 588 -19.09 -6.67 -9.48
CA ILE A 588 -19.55 -7.61 -10.50
C ILE A 588 -20.96 -8.06 -10.15
N THR A 589 -21.94 -7.54 -10.88
CA THR A 589 -23.33 -7.99 -10.83
C THR A 589 -23.58 -8.89 -12.02
N THR A 590 -23.90 -10.17 -11.81
CA THR A 590 -24.04 -11.11 -12.95
C THR A 590 -25.32 -10.89 -13.76
N ASN A 591 -26.33 -10.23 -13.19
CA ASN A 591 -27.58 -9.87 -13.84
C ASN A 591 -27.75 -8.34 -13.91
N SER A 592 -28.70 -7.75 -13.18
CA SER A 592 -29.04 -6.33 -13.26
C SER A 592 -28.56 -5.54 -12.04
N LEU A 593 -27.98 -4.37 -12.28
CA LEU A 593 -27.63 -3.38 -11.26
C LEU A 593 -28.61 -2.21 -11.31
N HIS A 594 -29.30 -1.93 -10.21
CA HIS A 594 -30.26 -0.85 -10.09
C HIS A 594 -29.70 0.29 -9.24
N VAL A 595 -29.63 1.49 -9.81
CA VAL A 595 -29.20 2.72 -9.12
C VAL A 595 -30.44 3.58 -8.85
N GLY A 596 -30.87 3.64 -7.59
CA GLY A 596 -32.15 4.25 -7.22
C GLY A 596 -33.31 3.39 -7.71
N ALA A 597 -33.49 2.18 -7.16
CA ALA A 597 -34.56 1.30 -7.64
C ALA A 597 -35.95 1.81 -7.21
N GLY A 598 -36.08 2.21 -5.94
CA GLY A 598 -37.28 2.78 -5.36
C GLY A 598 -37.02 4.05 -4.52
N GLY A 599 -35.80 4.23 -4.01
CA GLY A 599 -35.39 5.38 -3.19
C GLY A 599 -34.36 6.27 -3.87
N ASN A 600 -33.47 6.89 -3.08
CA ASN A 600 -32.40 7.78 -3.54
C ASN A 600 -31.07 7.02 -3.62
N GLY A 601 -30.69 6.58 -4.81
CA GLY A 601 -29.48 5.81 -5.04
C GLY A 601 -28.40 6.59 -5.79
N THR A 602 -27.16 6.52 -5.32
CA THR A 602 -25.98 7.08 -6.02
C THR A 602 -24.91 6.01 -6.21
N LEU A 603 -24.36 5.92 -7.42
CA LEU A 603 -23.17 5.14 -7.75
C LEU A 603 -22.12 6.06 -8.38
N THR A 604 -20.93 6.12 -7.79
CA THR A 604 -19.78 6.85 -8.36
C THR A 604 -18.66 5.88 -8.69
N ILE A 605 -18.21 5.91 -9.95
CA ILE A 605 -17.15 5.02 -10.46
C ILE A 605 -16.01 5.85 -11.00
N SER A 606 -14.81 5.69 -10.45
CA SER A 606 -13.65 6.55 -10.74
C SER A 606 -12.32 5.79 -10.74
N ASN A 607 -11.27 6.46 -11.20
CA ASN A 607 -9.87 6.04 -11.07
C ASN A 607 -9.61 4.61 -11.56
N GLY A 608 -10.21 4.22 -12.68
CA GLY A 608 -10.00 2.92 -13.31
C GLY A 608 -10.78 1.75 -12.70
N ALA A 609 -11.62 1.97 -11.68
CA ALA A 609 -12.47 0.92 -11.12
C ALA A 609 -13.55 0.48 -12.11
N ARG A 610 -14.02 -0.78 -12.01
CA ARG A 610 -14.94 -1.39 -13.00
C ARG A 610 -16.25 -1.84 -12.36
N ALA A 611 -17.38 -1.31 -12.83
CA ALA A 611 -18.70 -1.88 -12.54
C ALA A 611 -19.16 -2.73 -13.72
N THR A 612 -19.60 -3.96 -13.45
CA THR A 612 -20.06 -4.92 -14.47
C THR A 612 -21.49 -5.35 -14.20
N ALA A 613 -22.34 -5.27 -15.21
CA ALA A 613 -23.71 -5.78 -15.18
C ALA A 613 -24.23 -6.06 -16.59
N SER A 614 -25.14 -7.02 -16.74
CA SER A 614 -25.84 -7.25 -18.02
C SER A 614 -26.66 -6.02 -18.42
N VAL A 615 -27.29 -5.37 -17.44
CA VAL A 615 -28.00 -4.10 -17.60
C VAL A 615 -27.85 -3.26 -16.35
N ILE A 616 -27.64 -1.96 -16.52
CA ILE A 616 -27.72 -0.99 -15.44
C ILE A 616 -29.02 -0.20 -15.58
N ARG A 617 -29.86 -0.20 -14.53
CA ARG A 617 -31.15 0.49 -14.50
C ARG A 617 -31.06 1.67 -13.54
N ILE A 618 -31.47 2.85 -13.99
CA ILE A 618 -31.35 4.09 -13.20
C ILE A 618 -32.75 4.64 -12.92
N ALA A 619 -33.05 4.94 -11.65
CA ALA A 619 -34.36 5.45 -11.21
C ALA A 619 -35.52 4.55 -11.67
N THR A 620 -35.54 3.29 -11.20
CA THR A 620 -36.40 2.26 -11.80
C THR A 620 -37.89 2.57 -11.59
N SER A 621 -38.29 3.00 -10.40
CA SER A 621 -39.70 3.22 -10.00
C SER A 621 -40.09 4.69 -10.00
N SER A 622 -41.38 4.98 -10.15
CA SER A 622 -41.91 6.35 -9.99
C SER A 622 -41.57 6.90 -8.59
N GLY A 623 -41.17 8.18 -8.52
CA GLY A 623 -40.75 8.83 -7.28
C GLY A 623 -39.33 8.51 -6.80
N SER A 624 -38.64 7.54 -7.41
CA SER A 624 -37.23 7.22 -7.09
C SER A 624 -36.26 8.22 -7.74
N THR A 625 -35.06 8.36 -7.17
CA THR A 625 -33.96 9.14 -7.74
C THR A 625 -32.73 8.27 -7.90
N GLY A 626 -32.18 8.19 -9.10
CA GLY A 626 -30.99 7.42 -9.41
C GLY A 626 -29.91 8.29 -10.03
N THR A 627 -28.71 8.30 -9.46
CA THR A 627 -27.57 9.06 -9.98
C THR A 627 -26.37 8.15 -10.23
N LEU A 628 -25.93 8.05 -11.48
CA LEU A 628 -24.70 7.38 -11.86
C LEU A 628 -23.65 8.41 -12.27
N ASN A 629 -22.49 8.41 -11.60
CA ASN A 629 -21.36 9.29 -11.91
C ASN A 629 -20.20 8.47 -12.46
N VAL A 630 -19.68 8.85 -13.63
CA VAL A 630 -18.40 8.37 -14.15
C VAL A 630 -17.36 9.47 -13.98
N GLY A 631 -16.32 9.18 -13.21
CA GLY A 631 -15.38 10.17 -12.69
C GLY A 631 -15.87 10.72 -11.35
N ALA A 632 -16.05 12.03 -11.25
CA ALA A 632 -16.48 12.70 -10.02
C ALA A 632 -17.99 13.02 -10.01
N ALA A 633 -18.53 13.33 -8.83
CA ALA A 633 -19.89 13.88 -8.72
C ALA A 633 -19.96 15.31 -9.32
N PRO A 634 -21.15 15.82 -9.69
CA PRO A 634 -21.33 17.21 -10.11
C PRO A 634 -20.84 18.21 -9.05
N GLY A 635 -20.20 19.29 -9.47
CA GLY A 635 -19.62 20.33 -8.58
C GLY A 635 -18.22 20.00 -8.04
N SER A 636 -17.81 18.73 -8.08
CA SER A 636 -16.44 18.31 -7.73
C SER A 636 -15.50 18.42 -8.94
N THR A 637 -14.20 18.53 -8.67
CA THR A 637 -13.16 18.46 -9.69
C THR A 637 -13.21 17.13 -10.44
N ALA A 638 -13.12 17.17 -11.77
CA ALA A 638 -13.14 15.98 -12.61
C ALA A 638 -12.05 14.98 -12.21
N ALA A 639 -12.41 13.70 -12.07
CA ALA A 639 -11.50 12.61 -11.72
C ALA A 639 -11.23 11.70 -12.94
N ALA A 640 -10.27 10.78 -12.85
CA ALA A 640 -10.12 9.76 -13.87
C ALA A 640 -11.40 8.91 -13.96
N PRO A 641 -11.88 8.55 -15.16
CA PRO A 641 -13.11 7.80 -15.29
C PRO A 641 -12.98 6.39 -14.72
N GLY A 642 -14.08 5.88 -14.18
CA GLY A 642 -14.26 4.44 -14.00
C GLY A 642 -14.75 3.78 -15.29
N GLN A 643 -14.67 2.45 -15.34
CA GLN A 643 -15.14 1.64 -16.46
C GLN A 643 -16.56 1.13 -16.17
N LEU A 644 -17.47 1.36 -17.13
CA LEU A 644 -18.79 0.75 -17.15
C LEU A 644 -18.74 -0.41 -18.14
N ASP A 645 -18.83 -1.62 -17.63
CA ASP A 645 -18.92 -2.82 -18.46
C ASP A 645 -20.35 -3.35 -18.45
N THR A 646 -21.14 -2.77 -19.36
CA THR A 646 -22.53 -3.15 -19.57
C THR A 646 -22.90 -2.93 -21.02
N THR A 647 -23.82 -3.74 -21.53
CA THR A 647 -24.34 -3.58 -22.90
C THR A 647 -25.48 -2.57 -22.95
N SER A 648 -26.15 -2.30 -21.82
CA SER A 648 -27.31 -1.40 -21.80
C SER A 648 -27.48 -0.61 -20.48
N LEU A 649 -27.92 0.64 -20.64
CA LEU A 649 -28.36 1.55 -19.59
C LEU A 649 -29.83 1.89 -19.81
N ALA A 650 -30.68 1.68 -18.82
CA ALA A 650 -32.11 1.94 -18.93
C ALA A 650 -32.59 2.87 -17.83
N PHE A 651 -33.11 4.04 -18.22
CA PHE A 651 -33.83 4.92 -17.31
C PHE A 651 -35.25 4.40 -17.08
N GLY A 652 -35.64 4.28 -15.82
CA GLY A 652 -36.98 3.85 -15.42
C GLY A 652 -37.99 5.00 -15.35
N ALA A 653 -39.01 4.83 -14.51
CA ALA A 653 -40.09 5.80 -14.34
C ALA A 653 -39.75 6.95 -13.35
N GLY A 654 -38.61 6.88 -12.65
CA GLY A 654 -38.16 7.90 -11.71
C GLY A 654 -37.23 8.95 -12.31
N ASN A 655 -36.62 9.75 -11.44
CA ASN A 655 -35.65 10.81 -11.81
C ASN A 655 -34.24 10.23 -11.96
N GLY A 656 -33.92 9.76 -13.16
CA GLY A 656 -32.61 9.17 -13.46
C GLY A 656 -31.62 10.14 -14.09
N THR A 657 -30.39 10.14 -13.59
CA THR A 657 -29.29 10.97 -14.09
C THR A 657 -28.00 10.17 -14.31
N LEU A 658 -27.37 10.36 -15.47
CA LEU A 658 -25.99 9.95 -15.76
C LEU A 658 -25.11 11.19 -15.87
N ASN A 659 -24.09 11.30 -15.02
CA ASN A 659 -23.11 12.38 -15.05
C ASN A 659 -21.75 11.87 -15.54
N LEU A 660 -21.19 12.55 -16.53
CA LEU A 660 -19.86 12.32 -17.08
C LEU A 660 -19.00 13.52 -16.65
N ASN A 661 -18.27 13.36 -15.54
CA ASN A 661 -17.39 14.39 -14.99
C ASN A 661 -15.99 13.81 -14.80
N HIS A 662 -15.29 13.64 -15.91
CA HIS A 662 -13.98 12.98 -15.94
C HIS A 662 -12.93 13.80 -16.66
N ASN A 663 -11.65 13.48 -16.44
CA ASN A 663 -10.51 14.20 -17.03
C ASN A 663 -9.88 13.50 -18.27
N ALA A 664 -10.46 12.39 -18.74
CA ALA A 664 -10.07 11.70 -19.98
C ALA A 664 -10.23 12.62 -21.21
N SER A 665 -9.24 12.64 -22.10
CA SER A 665 -9.22 13.47 -23.34
C SER A 665 -8.28 12.94 -24.43
N GLY A 666 -8.48 13.35 -25.68
CA GLY A 666 -7.59 13.04 -26.80
C GLY A 666 -7.49 11.53 -27.07
N SER A 667 -6.26 10.99 -27.12
CA SER A 667 -6.01 9.55 -27.29
C SER A 667 -6.40 8.70 -26.07
N SER A 668 -6.75 9.33 -24.95
CA SER A 668 -7.19 8.70 -23.70
C SER A 668 -8.66 8.99 -23.39
N ASN A 669 -9.47 9.28 -24.41
CA ASN A 669 -10.90 9.57 -24.26
C ASN A 669 -11.66 8.42 -23.56
N TYR A 670 -12.81 8.77 -22.96
CA TYR A 670 -13.70 7.78 -22.37
C TYR A 670 -14.70 7.30 -23.41
N THR A 671 -14.81 5.99 -23.64
CA THR A 671 -15.80 5.42 -24.56
C THR A 671 -16.99 4.86 -23.79
N LEU A 672 -18.18 5.35 -24.10
CA LEU A 672 -19.46 4.82 -23.63
C LEU A 672 -20.16 4.09 -24.78
N ALA A 673 -20.10 2.75 -24.75
CA ALA A 673 -20.67 1.89 -25.79
C ALA A 673 -22.08 1.36 -25.47
N ALA A 674 -22.53 1.48 -24.21
CA ALA A 674 -23.82 0.95 -23.77
C ALA A 674 -24.99 1.63 -24.51
N ALA A 675 -25.96 0.84 -24.96
CA ALA A 675 -27.22 1.34 -25.50
C ALA A 675 -28.06 1.96 -24.38
N ILE A 676 -28.55 3.19 -24.57
CA ILE A 676 -29.31 3.95 -23.57
C ILE A 676 -30.79 3.99 -23.97
N SER A 677 -31.70 3.83 -23.01
CA SER A 677 -33.15 3.88 -23.23
C SER A 677 -33.89 4.61 -22.11
N GLY A 678 -35.14 4.99 -22.36
CA GLY A 678 -36.02 5.63 -21.36
C GLY A 678 -35.91 7.16 -21.34
N ASN A 679 -36.47 7.78 -20.30
CA ASN A 679 -36.59 9.24 -20.17
C ASN A 679 -35.77 9.77 -18.97
N GLY A 680 -34.44 9.74 -19.10
CA GLY A 680 -33.51 10.27 -18.09
C GLY A 680 -32.73 11.49 -18.56
N THR A 681 -31.87 11.99 -17.68
CA THR A 681 -30.94 13.09 -17.99
C THR A 681 -29.51 12.57 -18.11
N ILE A 682 -28.83 12.94 -19.19
CA ILE A 682 -27.38 12.72 -19.37
C ILE A 682 -26.68 14.07 -19.29
N ASN A 683 -25.63 14.19 -18.48
CA ASN A 683 -24.85 15.42 -18.35
C ASN A 683 -23.38 15.15 -18.71
N GLN A 684 -22.90 15.76 -19.79
CA GLN A 684 -21.47 15.93 -20.02
C GLN A 684 -21.00 17.17 -19.26
N LEU A 685 -20.14 17.00 -18.27
CA LEU A 685 -19.66 18.07 -17.40
C LEU A 685 -18.19 18.43 -17.67
N ALA A 686 -17.34 17.44 -17.97
CA ALA A 686 -15.92 17.63 -18.26
C ALA A 686 -15.37 16.48 -19.12
N GLY A 687 -14.16 16.66 -19.67
CA GLY A 687 -13.46 15.64 -20.45
C GLY A 687 -14.06 15.39 -21.84
N GLU A 688 -13.52 14.41 -22.55
CA GLU A 688 -13.97 13.95 -23.86
C GLU A 688 -14.59 12.56 -23.76
N THR A 689 -15.90 12.47 -24.03
CA THR A 689 -16.63 11.20 -24.11
C THR A 689 -16.95 10.87 -25.55
N VAL A 690 -16.61 9.65 -25.98
CA VAL A 690 -17.05 9.06 -27.24
C VAL A 690 -18.23 8.15 -26.96
N PHE A 691 -19.41 8.51 -27.47
CA PHE A 691 -20.60 7.69 -27.39
C PHE A 691 -20.78 6.88 -28.68
N SER A 692 -20.71 5.55 -28.59
CA SER A 692 -20.78 4.64 -29.74
C SER A 692 -22.00 3.71 -29.74
N GLY A 693 -22.81 3.73 -28.67
CA GLY A 693 -23.99 2.88 -28.54
C GLY A 693 -25.15 3.23 -29.48
N ASN A 694 -26.13 2.33 -29.58
CA ASN A 694 -27.40 2.61 -30.26
C ASN A 694 -28.51 2.88 -29.23
N SER A 695 -28.80 4.16 -29.01
CA SER A 695 -29.78 4.68 -28.08
C SER A 695 -30.99 5.28 -28.79
N THR A 696 -31.47 4.62 -29.85
CA THR A 696 -32.69 5.04 -30.57
C THR A 696 -33.90 5.13 -29.63
N SER A 697 -33.95 4.30 -28.60
CA SER A 697 -35.03 4.25 -27.59
C SER A 697 -34.82 5.21 -26.40
N PHE A 698 -33.76 6.02 -26.41
CA PHE A 698 -33.62 7.11 -25.45
C PHE A 698 -34.51 8.27 -25.88
N ALA A 699 -35.40 8.72 -24.99
CA ALA A 699 -36.33 9.82 -25.23
C ALA A 699 -36.08 11.00 -24.28
N GLY A 700 -35.05 10.91 -23.43
CA GLY A 700 -34.72 11.90 -22.43
C GLY A 700 -33.92 13.09 -22.96
N ARG A 701 -33.18 13.74 -22.07
CA ARG A 701 -32.41 14.94 -22.38
C ARG A 701 -30.92 14.74 -22.11
N THR A 702 -30.10 15.15 -23.07
CA THR A 702 -28.65 15.24 -22.93
C THR A 702 -28.23 16.71 -22.82
N ASN A 703 -27.58 17.08 -21.72
CA ASN A 703 -26.98 18.40 -21.54
C ASN A 703 -25.46 18.29 -21.71
N VAL A 704 -24.88 19.09 -22.61
CA VAL A 704 -23.44 19.23 -22.76
C VAL A 704 -23.04 20.55 -22.12
N ASN A 705 -22.64 20.51 -20.85
CA ASN A 705 -22.33 21.68 -20.02
C ASN A 705 -20.84 22.04 -20.01
N GLY A 706 -19.97 21.11 -20.38
CA GLY A 706 -18.53 21.31 -20.45
C GLY A 706 -17.86 20.14 -21.17
N GLY A 707 -16.61 20.32 -21.58
CA GLY A 707 -15.89 19.30 -22.33
C GLY A 707 -16.51 18.98 -23.69
N LYS A 708 -16.30 17.76 -24.19
CA LYS A 708 -16.71 17.32 -25.52
C LYS A 708 -17.45 15.98 -25.48
N LEU A 709 -18.63 15.94 -26.10
CA LEU A 709 -19.38 14.71 -26.38
C LEU A 709 -19.31 14.40 -27.87
N SER A 710 -18.63 13.33 -28.25
CA SER A 710 -18.54 12.84 -29.64
C SER A 710 -19.50 11.66 -29.85
N VAL A 711 -20.60 11.88 -30.56
CA VAL A 711 -21.61 10.85 -30.86
C VAL A 711 -21.27 10.17 -32.18
N ASN A 712 -20.76 8.94 -32.10
CA ASN A 712 -20.43 8.10 -33.26
C ASN A 712 -21.48 7.01 -33.51
N GLY A 713 -22.37 6.76 -32.54
CA GLY A 713 -23.52 5.85 -32.66
C GLY A 713 -24.83 6.61 -32.89
N VAL A 714 -25.90 6.20 -32.20
CA VAL A 714 -27.22 6.86 -32.25
C VAL A 714 -27.61 7.32 -30.85
N LEU A 715 -27.82 8.62 -30.63
CA LEU A 715 -28.28 9.19 -29.38
C LEU A 715 -29.65 9.86 -29.57
N GLY A 716 -30.72 9.19 -29.15
CA GLY A 716 -32.08 9.73 -29.23
C GLY A 716 -32.34 10.93 -28.32
N GLY A 717 -33.62 11.25 -28.12
CA GLY A 717 -34.06 12.29 -27.18
C GLY A 717 -33.79 13.71 -27.69
N THR A 718 -33.52 14.63 -26.75
CA THR A 718 -33.14 16.02 -27.07
C THR A 718 -31.74 16.33 -26.57
N VAL A 719 -31.00 17.15 -27.32
CA VAL A 719 -29.65 17.58 -26.93
C VAL A 719 -29.63 19.09 -26.71
N ARG A 720 -29.05 19.52 -25.60
CA ARG A 720 -28.81 20.93 -25.25
C ARG A 720 -27.30 21.11 -25.07
N VAL A 721 -26.68 21.93 -25.91
CA VAL A 721 -25.28 22.30 -25.75
C VAL A 721 -25.24 23.67 -25.08
N ASN A 722 -24.68 23.74 -23.88
CA ASN A 722 -24.55 24.97 -23.10
C ASN A 722 -23.14 25.55 -23.22
N SER A 723 -22.92 26.72 -22.60
CA SER A 723 -21.63 27.41 -22.63
C SER A 723 -20.47 26.52 -22.17
N GLY A 724 -19.42 26.43 -22.98
CA GLY A 724 -18.23 25.61 -22.70
C GLY A 724 -18.37 24.13 -23.09
N GLY A 725 -19.56 23.69 -23.51
CA GLY A 725 -19.80 22.35 -24.05
C GLY A 725 -19.62 22.26 -25.56
N THR A 726 -19.11 21.12 -26.04
CA THR A 726 -18.99 20.81 -27.47
C THR A 726 -19.70 19.50 -27.81
N LEU A 727 -20.65 19.54 -28.75
CA LEU A 727 -21.21 18.34 -29.38
C LEU A 727 -20.52 18.10 -30.72
N SER A 728 -20.08 16.87 -30.96
CA SER A 728 -19.42 16.45 -32.21
C SER A 728 -19.82 15.03 -32.58
N GLY A 729 -19.32 14.51 -33.70
CA GLY A 729 -19.31 13.08 -34.01
C GLY A 729 -19.64 12.77 -35.46
N THR A 730 -19.85 11.49 -35.74
CA THR A 730 -20.19 10.94 -37.06
C THR A 730 -21.58 10.28 -37.10
N GLY A 731 -22.28 10.29 -35.96
CA GLY A 731 -23.49 9.53 -35.73
C GLY A 731 -24.77 10.35 -35.89
N THR A 732 -25.81 9.90 -35.19
CA THR A 732 -27.12 10.55 -35.17
C THR A 732 -27.45 11.02 -33.75
N VAL A 733 -27.91 12.27 -33.62
CA VAL A 733 -28.46 12.86 -32.39
C VAL A 733 -29.93 13.23 -32.61
N GLY A 734 -30.73 13.31 -31.55
CA GLY A 734 -32.09 13.85 -31.64
C GLY A 734 -32.13 15.38 -31.80
N SER A 735 -33.31 15.98 -31.61
CA SER A 735 -33.48 17.44 -31.76
C SER A 735 -32.49 18.20 -30.88
N THR A 736 -31.74 19.14 -31.47
CA THR A 736 -30.57 19.75 -30.85
C THR A 736 -30.73 21.27 -30.73
N THR A 737 -30.46 21.82 -29.55
CA THR A 737 -30.36 23.26 -29.32
C THR A 737 -28.97 23.64 -28.81
N VAL A 738 -28.32 24.59 -29.47
CA VAL A 738 -27.00 25.11 -29.08
C VAL A 738 -27.19 26.51 -28.50
N ALA A 739 -26.84 26.69 -27.23
CA ALA A 739 -26.95 27.95 -26.52
C ALA A 739 -25.76 28.88 -26.81
N ALA A 740 -25.87 30.13 -26.31
CA ALA A 740 -24.74 31.04 -26.25
C ALA A 740 -23.52 30.38 -25.58
N GLY A 741 -22.36 30.46 -26.23
CA GLY A 741 -21.10 29.84 -25.78
C GLY A 741 -20.99 28.32 -26.00
N GLY A 742 -22.03 27.66 -26.51
CA GLY A 742 -22.01 26.25 -26.87
C GLY A 742 -21.50 26.03 -28.29
N THR A 743 -20.87 24.87 -28.54
CA THR A 743 -20.31 24.51 -29.86
C THR A 743 -20.92 23.24 -30.44
N LEU A 744 -21.35 23.30 -31.69
CA LEU A 744 -21.70 22.14 -32.52
C LEU A 744 -20.64 21.94 -33.59
N ALA A 745 -19.94 20.82 -33.58
CA ALA A 745 -18.82 20.55 -34.46
C ALA A 745 -19.03 19.29 -35.32
N THR A 746 -18.43 19.24 -36.50
CA THR A 746 -18.31 18.01 -37.29
C THR A 746 -17.03 17.26 -36.94
N ALA A 747 -17.04 15.93 -36.97
CA ALA A 747 -15.84 15.12 -36.84
C ALA A 747 -15.08 15.09 -38.19
N GLY A 748 -14.23 16.09 -38.41
CA GLY A 748 -13.57 16.29 -39.71
C GLY A 748 -14.60 16.58 -40.81
N THR A 749 -14.47 15.92 -41.95
CA THR A 749 -15.40 16.02 -43.09
C THR A 749 -16.59 15.06 -42.99
N SER A 750 -16.78 14.41 -41.84
CA SER A 750 -17.89 13.46 -41.63
C SER A 750 -19.23 14.16 -41.44
N THR A 751 -20.31 13.38 -41.60
CA THR A 751 -21.67 13.83 -41.35
C THR A 751 -22.08 13.60 -39.91
N LEU A 752 -22.68 14.61 -39.26
CA LEU A 752 -23.47 14.46 -38.04
C LEU A 752 -24.95 14.65 -38.39
N THR A 753 -25.80 13.68 -38.02
CA THR A 753 -27.23 13.74 -38.33
C THR A 753 -28.02 14.20 -37.11
N VAL A 754 -28.86 15.23 -37.26
CA VAL A 754 -29.86 15.68 -36.30
C VAL A 754 -31.22 15.12 -36.73
N GLN A 755 -31.69 14.09 -36.04
CA GLN A 755 -33.01 13.48 -36.24
C GLN A 755 -34.10 14.31 -35.54
N GLY A 756 -34.43 15.45 -36.15
CA GLY A 756 -35.39 16.42 -35.64
C GLY A 756 -34.97 17.86 -35.97
N ASN A 757 -35.36 18.82 -35.14
CA ASN A 757 -35.03 20.22 -35.38
C ASN A 757 -33.65 20.58 -34.82
N LEU A 758 -32.95 21.49 -35.51
CA LEU A 758 -31.73 22.14 -35.04
C LEU A 758 -32.04 23.61 -34.73
N ASN A 759 -31.73 24.07 -33.52
CA ASN A 759 -31.87 25.47 -33.12
C ASN A 759 -30.54 26.03 -32.60
N LEU A 760 -29.92 26.91 -33.38
CA LEU A 760 -28.72 27.64 -32.98
C LEU A 760 -29.14 29.00 -32.41
N GLN A 761 -28.82 29.27 -31.15
CA GLN A 761 -29.12 30.55 -30.49
C GLN A 761 -28.01 31.58 -30.77
N ASP A 762 -28.28 32.85 -30.48
CA ASP A 762 -27.24 33.87 -30.56
C ASP A 762 -26.06 33.54 -29.62
N GLY A 763 -24.84 33.84 -30.08
CA GLY A 763 -23.60 33.44 -29.39
C GLY A 763 -23.23 31.95 -29.49
N ALA A 764 -24.00 31.09 -30.16
CA ALA A 764 -23.62 29.71 -30.45
C ALA A 764 -22.50 29.65 -31.52
N THR A 765 -21.70 28.58 -31.52
CA THR A 765 -20.69 28.32 -32.56
C THR A 765 -20.98 27.02 -33.30
N THR A 766 -21.02 27.07 -34.62
CA THR A 766 -21.02 25.87 -35.48
C THR A 766 -19.65 25.73 -36.11
N GLN A 767 -18.97 24.61 -35.88
CA GLN A 767 -17.65 24.33 -36.43
C GLN A 767 -17.73 23.25 -37.51
N VAL A 768 -17.27 23.56 -38.72
CA VAL A 768 -17.20 22.59 -39.81
C VAL A 768 -15.77 22.54 -40.34
N SER A 769 -15.34 21.35 -40.74
CA SER A 769 -14.10 21.19 -41.49
C SER A 769 -14.43 20.97 -42.96
N THR A 770 -13.66 21.55 -43.86
CA THR A 770 -13.80 21.32 -45.31
C THR A 770 -12.53 20.73 -45.87
N SER A 771 -12.64 20.00 -46.98
CA SER A 771 -11.52 19.44 -47.73
C SER A 771 -11.60 19.87 -49.19
N ALA A 772 -10.47 19.84 -49.89
CA ALA A 772 -10.35 20.31 -51.26
C ALA A 772 -11.03 19.42 -52.30
N ASP A 773 -11.28 18.16 -51.99
CA ASP A 773 -11.98 17.19 -52.84
C ASP A 773 -13.49 17.46 -52.99
N GLY A 774 -13.97 18.57 -52.42
CA GLY A 774 -15.40 18.90 -52.39
C GLY A 774 -16.11 18.35 -51.16
N SER A 775 -15.44 17.54 -50.32
CA SER A 775 -16.04 17.03 -49.09
C SER A 775 -16.01 18.09 -47.99
N GLY A 776 -17.12 18.23 -47.29
CA GLY A 776 -17.26 19.12 -46.15
C GLY A 776 -17.97 18.39 -45.03
N GLY A 777 -17.60 18.72 -43.80
CA GLY A 777 -18.35 18.30 -42.63
C GLY A 777 -19.80 18.73 -42.80
N LEU A 778 -20.71 17.76 -42.80
CA LEU A 778 -22.11 17.98 -43.08
C LEU A 778 -22.91 17.85 -41.77
N ILE A 779 -23.73 18.86 -41.48
CA ILE A 779 -24.78 18.74 -40.47
C ILE A 779 -26.08 18.45 -41.22
N GLN A 780 -26.53 17.19 -41.18
CA GLN A 780 -27.77 16.76 -41.82
C GLN A 780 -28.92 16.87 -40.82
N VAL A 781 -29.96 17.65 -41.12
CA VAL A 781 -31.09 17.92 -40.21
C VAL A 781 -32.39 17.38 -40.81
N ASN A 782 -33.01 16.38 -40.18
CA ASN A 782 -34.24 15.76 -40.71
C ASN A 782 -35.54 16.49 -40.31
N GLY A 783 -35.42 17.67 -39.67
CA GLY A 783 -36.49 18.63 -39.39
C GLY A 783 -36.05 20.05 -39.81
N ASN A 784 -36.57 21.10 -39.18
CA ASN A 784 -36.20 22.50 -39.46
C ASN A 784 -34.85 22.87 -38.85
N ALA A 785 -34.08 23.72 -39.55
CA ALA A 785 -32.86 24.34 -39.02
C ALA A 785 -33.07 25.85 -38.82
N THR A 786 -32.97 26.32 -37.57
CA THR A 786 -32.97 27.74 -37.21
C THR A 786 -31.54 28.18 -36.89
N LEU A 787 -31.04 29.14 -37.63
CA LEU A 787 -29.65 29.58 -37.59
C LEU A 787 -29.51 30.96 -36.95
N ALA A 788 -28.55 31.06 -36.03
CA ALA A 788 -28.01 32.29 -35.46
C ALA A 788 -26.53 32.03 -35.07
N GLY A 789 -25.91 32.91 -34.30
CA GLY A 789 -24.54 32.69 -33.80
C GLY A 789 -23.48 32.74 -34.91
N SER A 790 -22.34 32.08 -34.72
CA SER A 790 -21.23 32.12 -35.68
C SER A 790 -20.91 30.76 -36.31
N LEU A 791 -20.60 30.77 -37.60
CA LEU A 791 -20.00 29.65 -38.30
C LEU A 791 -18.46 29.79 -38.23
N SER A 792 -17.76 28.77 -37.75
CA SER A 792 -16.31 28.67 -37.73
C SER A 792 -15.85 27.58 -38.69
N ILE A 793 -15.03 27.94 -39.66
CA ILE A 793 -14.58 27.00 -40.68
C ILE A 793 -13.11 26.71 -40.45
N ALA A 794 -12.82 25.46 -40.10
CA ALA A 794 -11.45 24.98 -40.01
C ALA A 794 -10.92 24.71 -41.42
N ALA A 795 -9.79 25.32 -41.76
CA ALA A 795 -9.12 25.10 -43.05
C ALA A 795 -8.57 23.66 -43.10
N GLY A 796 -9.12 22.84 -43.99
CA GLY A 796 -8.49 21.60 -44.39
C GLY A 796 -7.39 21.84 -45.41
N SER A 797 -6.62 20.80 -45.66
CA SER A 797 -5.53 20.82 -46.62
C SER A 797 -6.00 20.47 -48.03
N GLY A 798 -5.64 21.28 -49.03
CA GLY A 798 -5.75 20.94 -50.44
C GLY A 798 -6.18 22.12 -51.32
N ALA A 799 -6.35 21.87 -52.62
CA ALA A 799 -6.67 22.88 -53.62
C ALA A 799 -8.19 23.06 -53.72
N TYR A 800 -8.72 24.01 -52.97
CA TYR A 800 -10.14 24.35 -53.04
C TYR A 800 -10.47 24.90 -54.41
N ALA A 801 -11.38 24.23 -55.13
CA ALA A 801 -11.90 24.75 -56.37
C ALA A 801 -12.69 26.04 -56.07
N LEU A 802 -12.14 27.17 -56.52
CA LEU A 802 -12.76 28.48 -56.39
C LEU A 802 -14.10 28.42 -57.11
N SER A 803 -15.20 28.68 -56.39
CA SER A 803 -16.60 28.52 -56.83
C SER A 803 -17.27 27.13 -56.68
N THR A 804 -16.62 26.09 -56.13
CA THR A 804 -17.35 24.84 -55.80
C THR A 804 -18.17 25.05 -54.52
N PRO A 805 -19.49 24.77 -54.56
CA PRO A 805 -20.32 24.84 -53.36
C PRO A 805 -20.12 23.61 -52.47
N TYR A 806 -19.82 23.84 -51.18
CA TYR A 806 -19.75 22.86 -50.12
C TYR A 806 -21.04 22.93 -49.29
N THR A 807 -21.85 21.87 -49.33
CA THR A 807 -23.02 21.80 -48.44
C THR A 807 -22.54 21.47 -47.02
N ILE A 808 -22.63 22.45 -46.12
CA ILE A 808 -22.22 22.31 -44.71
C ILE A 808 -23.41 22.04 -43.79
N LEU A 809 -24.61 22.37 -44.24
CA LEU A 809 -25.86 22.03 -43.59
C LEU A 809 -26.92 21.71 -44.64
N SER A 810 -27.66 20.63 -44.42
CA SER A 810 -28.78 20.21 -45.26
C SER A 810 -29.98 19.91 -44.37
N THR A 811 -31.20 20.25 -44.81
CA THR A 811 -32.43 20.06 -44.05
C THR A 811 -33.60 19.61 -44.92
N SER A 812 -34.46 18.74 -44.39
CA SER A 812 -35.73 18.35 -45.03
C SER A 812 -36.92 19.26 -44.66
N GLY A 813 -36.86 19.98 -43.54
CA GLY A 813 -37.94 20.86 -43.05
C GLY A 813 -37.77 22.34 -43.43
N GLY A 814 -36.56 22.73 -43.84
CA GLY A 814 -36.22 24.08 -44.32
C GLY A 814 -35.33 24.88 -43.36
N VAL A 815 -34.58 25.83 -43.92
CA VAL A 815 -33.67 26.74 -43.20
C VAL A 815 -34.38 28.05 -42.88
N SER A 816 -34.22 28.53 -41.64
CA SER A 816 -34.69 29.84 -41.17
C SER A 816 -33.57 30.61 -40.47
N GLY A 817 -33.44 31.91 -40.75
CA GLY A 817 -32.34 32.73 -40.25
C GLY A 817 -31.01 32.54 -41.00
N THR A 818 -29.95 33.20 -40.53
CA THR A 818 -28.59 33.15 -41.07
C THR A 818 -27.57 33.15 -39.93
N PHE A 819 -26.34 32.72 -40.20
CA PHE A 819 -25.25 32.95 -39.24
C PHE A 819 -24.96 34.46 -39.09
N ASN A 820 -24.83 34.93 -37.85
CA ASN A 820 -24.52 36.31 -37.49
C ASN A 820 -23.07 36.69 -37.85
N ALA A 821 -22.17 35.70 -37.86
CA ALA A 821 -20.79 35.87 -38.29
C ALA A 821 -20.25 34.60 -38.96
N VAL A 822 -19.36 34.77 -39.94
CA VAL A 822 -18.58 33.69 -40.54
C VAL A 822 -17.12 33.95 -40.22
N ARG A 823 -16.48 32.98 -39.56
CA ARG A 823 -15.08 32.99 -39.17
C ARG A 823 -14.38 31.84 -39.86
N SER A 824 -13.15 32.05 -40.31
CA SER A 824 -12.37 31.00 -40.93
C SER A 824 -10.88 31.18 -40.72
N ASP A 825 -10.17 30.06 -40.68
CA ASP A 825 -8.72 30.06 -40.54
C ASP A 825 -7.98 30.25 -41.88
N PHE A 826 -8.72 30.29 -43.00
CA PHE A 826 -8.14 30.49 -44.34
C PHE A 826 -7.42 31.84 -44.44
N ALA A 827 -6.16 31.82 -44.88
CA ALA A 827 -5.39 33.03 -45.12
C ALA A 827 -5.79 33.73 -46.42
N PHE A 828 -6.11 32.93 -47.43
CA PHE A 828 -6.07 33.33 -48.84
C PHE A 828 -7.40 33.14 -49.55
N VAL A 829 -8.29 32.33 -49.01
CA VAL A 829 -9.67 32.25 -49.50
C VAL A 829 -10.62 32.85 -48.47
N SER A 830 -11.58 33.64 -48.95
CA SER A 830 -12.70 34.11 -48.15
C SER A 830 -13.87 33.17 -48.38
N PRO A 831 -14.38 32.52 -47.33
CA PRO A 831 -15.62 31.78 -47.43
C PRO A 831 -16.81 32.73 -47.57
N THR A 832 -17.63 32.49 -48.59
CA THR A 832 -18.94 33.11 -48.73
C THR A 832 -20.02 32.07 -48.49
N VAL A 833 -21.02 32.42 -47.67
CA VAL A 833 -22.12 31.51 -47.33
C VAL A 833 -23.37 31.92 -48.11
N SER A 834 -24.00 30.96 -48.77
CA SER A 834 -25.30 31.12 -49.41
C SER A 834 -26.35 30.24 -48.73
N TYR A 835 -27.58 30.74 -48.70
CA TYR A 835 -28.71 30.09 -48.04
C TYR A 835 -29.77 29.77 -49.10
N THR A 836 -30.15 28.50 -49.17
CA THR A 836 -31.29 28.03 -49.99
C THR A 836 -32.43 27.63 -49.05
N GLY A 837 -33.60 27.27 -49.60
CA GLY A 837 -34.71 26.79 -48.78
C GLY A 837 -34.34 25.59 -47.89
N ASN A 838 -33.45 24.71 -48.36
CA ASN A 838 -33.16 23.41 -47.72
C ASN A 838 -31.68 23.16 -47.39
N ALA A 839 -30.78 24.12 -47.64
CA ALA A 839 -29.35 23.92 -47.43
C ALA A 839 -28.60 25.23 -47.20
N VAL A 840 -27.51 25.15 -46.44
CA VAL A 840 -26.48 26.17 -46.33
C VAL A 840 -25.26 25.70 -47.11
N GLN A 841 -24.88 26.47 -48.11
CA GLN A 841 -23.71 26.19 -48.93
C GLN A 841 -22.63 27.21 -48.65
N LEU A 842 -21.40 26.73 -48.71
CA LEU A 842 -20.19 27.49 -48.55
C LEU A 842 -19.47 27.49 -49.90
N THR A 843 -19.14 28.65 -50.44
CA THR A 843 -18.27 28.77 -51.61
C THR A 843 -16.97 29.44 -51.19
N MET A 844 -15.85 28.95 -51.72
CA MET A 844 -14.55 29.56 -51.50
C MET A 844 -14.23 30.49 -52.67
N ALA A 845 -13.84 31.73 -52.37
CA ALA A 845 -13.31 32.67 -53.34
C ALA A 845 -11.92 33.14 -52.88
N ARG A 846 -10.97 33.29 -53.81
CA ARG A 846 -9.66 33.86 -53.49
C ARG A 846 -9.89 35.30 -53.02
N ASN A 847 -9.38 35.61 -51.82
CA ASN A 847 -9.38 36.96 -51.30
C ASN A 847 -8.20 37.76 -51.89
N GLY A 848 -8.16 39.08 -51.65
CA GLY A 848 -7.08 39.94 -52.14
C GLY A 848 -5.73 39.79 -51.41
N ASN A 849 -5.61 38.91 -50.42
CA ASN A 849 -4.40 38.79 -49.61
C ASN A 849 -3.28 38.13 -50.43
N SER A 850 -2.14 38.83 -50.56
CA SER A 850 -0.93 38.28 -51.16
C SER A 850 -0.31 37.20 -50.26
N TYR A 851 0.46 36.26 -50.84
CA TYR A 851 1.14 35.23 -50.03
C TYR A 851 2.07 35.80 -48.97
N ALA A 852 2.74 36.93 -49.27
CA ALA A 852 3.64 37.59 -48.34
C ALA A 852 2.93 38.13 -47.08
N SER A 853 1.63 38.42 -47.15
CA SER A 853 0.87 39.04 -46.04
C SER A 853 0.80 38.20 -44.76
N VAL A 854 1.01 36.88 -44.85
CA VAL A 854 0.97 35.97 -43.68
C VAL A 854 2.34 35.50 -43.23
N THR A 855 3.39 35.94 -43.90
CA THR A 855 4.78 35.56 -43.62
C THR A 855 5.31 36.27 -42.38
N THR A 856 6.19 35.61 -41.64
CA THR A 856 6.84 36.16 -40.44
C THR A 856 8.35 36.17 -40.54
N THR A 857 8.94 35.54 -41.57
CA THR A 857 10.39 35.48 -41.78
C THR A 857 10.77 35.98 -43.18
N GLY A 858 12.00 36.45 -43.34
CA GLY A 858 12.51 36.93 -44.63
C GLY A 858 12.55 35.83 -45.70
N ASN A 859 12.89 34.61 -45.31
CA ASN A 859 12.91 33.44 -46.18
C ASN A 859 11.49 33.06 -46.64
N GLN A 860 10.51 33.06 -45.73
CA GLN A 860 9.10 32.86 -46.09
C GLN A 860 8.62 33.94 -47.06
N ALA A 861 8.94 35.21 -46.80
CA ALA A 861 8.55 36.33 -47.65
C ALA A 861 9.16 36.22 -49.07
N SER A 862 10.44 35.86 -49.16
CA SER A 862 11.15 35.67 -50.43
C SER A 862 10.49 34.59 -51.28
N VAL A 863 10.21 33.42 -50.69
CA VAL A 863 9.51 32.31 -51.37
C VAL A 863 8.07 32.67 -51.73
N ALA A 864 7.34 33.31 -50.82
CA ALA A 864 5.96 33.76 -51.04
C ALA A 864 5.86 34.77 -52.19
N ASN A 865 6.79 35.71 -52.29
CA ASN A 865 6.88 36.66 -53.40
C ASN A 865 7.21 35.95 -54.72
N ALA A 866 8.14 34.99 -54.72
CA ALA A 866 8.48 34.20 -55.89
C ALA A 866 7.29 33.40 -56.42
N LEU A 867 6.52 32.77 -55.52
CA LEU A 867 5.30 32.03 -55.88
C LEU A 867 4.20 32.96 -56.40
N SER A 868 4.09 34.17 -55.83
CA SER A 868 3.16 35.20 -56.30
C SER A 868 3.50 35.67 -57.72
N GLN A 869 4.79 35.91 -58.01
CA GLN A 869 5.28 36.27 -59.35
C GLN A 869 5.15 35.11 -60.34
N ALA A 870 5.46 33.88 -59.92
CA ALA A 870 5.28 32.68 -60.74
C ALA A 870 3.83 32.51 -61.19
N GLY A 871 2.86 32.82 -60.32
CA GLY A 871 1.43 32.82 -60.64
C GLY A 871 1.01 33.81 -61.73
N GLN A 872 1.83 34.83 -62.01
CA GLN A 872 1.57 35.85 -63.04
C GLN A 872 2.27 35.55 -64.39
N VAL A 873 3.10 34.50 -64.47
CA VAL A 873 3.83 34.14 -65.69
C VAL A 873 2.87 33.58 -66.75
N THR A 874 2.80 34.24 -67.90
CA THR A 874 2.07 33.76 -69.07
C THR A 874 2.68 32.44 -69.57
N GLY A 875 1.88 31.37 -69.64
CA GLY A 875 2.35 30.04 -70.08
C GLY A 875 2.85 29.11 -68.96
N LEU A 876 2.58 29.41 -67.69
CA LEU A 876 2.89 28.52 -66.56
C LEU A 876 2.36 27.09 -66.79
N SER A 877 3.07 26.07 -66.34
CA SER A 877 2.61 24.68 -66.50
C SER A 877 1.33 24.40 -65.68
N SER A 878 0.49 23.48 -66.15
CA SER A 878 -0.71 23.03 -65.41
C SER A 878 -0.34 22.43 -64.04
N ALA A 879 0.79 21.74 -63.95
CA ALA A 879 1.30 21.17 -62.71
C ALA A 879 1.68 22.26 -61.68
N MET A 880 2.35 23.35 -62.08
CA MET A 880 2.71 24.42 -61.15
C MET A 880 1.48 25.23 -60.71
N ARG A 881 0.50 25.46 -61.62
CA ARG A 881 -0.80 26.05 -61.25
C ARG A 881 -1.52 25.24 -60.17
N ALA A 882 -1.52 23.91 -60.28
CA ALA A 882 -2.14 23.05 -59.28
C ALA A 882 -1.49 23.19 -57.90
N LYS A 883 -0.17 23.37 -57.83
CA LYS A 883 0.53 23.59 -56.54
C LYS A 883 0.24 24.96 -55.92
N LEU A 884 0.12 26.01 -56.72
CA LEU A 884 -0.32 27.32 -56.22
C LEU A 884 -1.73 27.25 -55.64
N ALA A 885 -2.65 26.54 -56.28
CA ALA A 885 -4.01 26.34 -55.77
C ALA A 885 -4.03 25.57 -54.41
N LEU A 886 -3.08 24.67 -54.16
CA LEU A 886 -2.94 24.01 -52.84
C LEU A 886 -2.57 25.03 -51.74
N ILE A 887 -1.73 26.02 -52.06
CA ILE A 887 -1.29 27.08 -51.12
C ILE A 887 -2.46 28.01 -50.79
N ASP A 888 -3.27 28.36 -51.78
CA ASP A 888 -4.47 29.20 -51.61
C ASP A 888 -5.46 28.61 -50.58
N GLY A 889 -5.47 27.27 -50.43
CA GLY A 889 -6.33 26.57 -49.46
C GLY A 889 -5.83 26.54 -48.02
N LEU A 890 -4.65 27.09 -47.72
CA LEU A 890 -4.01 26.94 -46.41
C LEU A 890 -4.43 28.02 -45.41
N SER A 891 -4.40 27.66 -44.12
CA SER A 891 -4.37 28.64 -43.04
C SER A 891 -3.06 29.42 -43.03
N ALA A 892 -3.03 30.57 -42.33
CA ALA A 892 -1.81 31.37 -42.21
C ALA A 892 -0.62 30.55 -41.62
N VAL A 893 -0.89 29.66 -40.66
CA VAL A 893 0.13 28.79 -40.05
C VAL A 893 0.62 27.74 -41.04
N GLN A 894 -0.30 27.06 -41.73
CA GLN A 894 0.05 26.04 -42.73
C GLN A 894 0.80 26.66 -43.92
N ALA A 895 0.40 27.86 -44.37
CA ALA A 895 1.06 28.59 -45.45
C ALA A 895 2.51 28.94 -45.10
N ARG A 896 2.76 29.46 -43.88
CA ARG A 896 4.12 29.72 -43.40
C ARG A 896 4.99 28.46 -43.42
N SER A 897 4.47 27.34 -42.92
CA SER A 897 5.16 26.04 -42.95
C SER A 897 5.44 25.57 -44.39
N ALA A 898 4.49 25.77 -45.30
CA ALA A 898 4.66 25.45 -46.71
C ALA A 898 5.76 26.29 -47.37
N PHE A 899 5.75 27.63 -47.16
CA PHE A 899 6.79 28.53 -47.68
C PHE A 899 8.18 28.19 -47.15
N GLU A 900 8.27 27.83 -45.86
CA GLU A 900 9.52 27.32 -45.29
C GLU A 900 9.99 26.05 -46.01
N SER A 901 9.12 25.05 -46.16
CA SER A 901 9.49 23.79 -46.82
C SER A 901 9.90 23.97 -48.28
N LEU A 902 9.25 24.91 -48.99
CA LEU A 902 9.49 25.22 -50.39
C LEU A 902 10.83 25.95 -50.64
N GLY A 903 11.28 26.74 -49.68
CA GLY A 903 12.51 27.53 -49.78
C GLY A 903 13.83 26.76 -49.67
N GLY A 904 13.80 25.44 -49.55
CA GLY A 904 15.04 24.65 -49.51
C GLY A 904 15.77 24.70 -48.16
N ARG A 905 15.07 24.38 -47.05
CA ARG A 905 15.64 24.38 -45.68
C ARG A 905 16.91 23.54 -45.54
N ALA A 906 16.98 22.40 -46.21
CA ALA A 906 18.11 21.47 -46.14
C ALA A 906 19.46 22.07 -46.62
N TYR A 907 19.43 23.21 -47.31
CA TYR A 907 20.61 23.92 -47.81
C TYR A 907 21.10 25.04 -46.90
N GLN A 908 20.22 25.55 -46.03
CA GLN A 908 20.47 26.75 -45.23
C GLN A 908 21.58 26.59 -44.17
N GLY A 909 21.89 25.35 -43.77
CA GLY A 909 22.97 25.04 -42.81
C GLY A 909 24.26 24.50 -43.44
N LEU A 910 24.28 24.23 -44.74
CA LEU A 910 25.42 23.57 -45.40
C LEU A 910 26.61 24.51 -45.62
N SER A 911 26.34 25.77 -45.99
CA SER A 911 27.36 26.82 -46.07
C SER A 911 28.00 27.02 -44.70
N THR A 912 27.18 27.13 -43.65
CA THR A 912 27.63 27.31 -42.27
C THR A 912 28.52 26.15 -41.80
N LEU A 913 28.14 24.90 -42.09
CA LEU A 913 28.94 23.72 -41.72
C LEU A 913 30.30 23.70 -42.44
N GLY A 914 30.31 23.86 -43.77
CA GLY A 914 31.55 23.80 -44.55
C GLY A 914 32.49 24.97 -44.27
N LEU A 915 31.99 26.10 -43.79
CA LEU A 915 32.82 27.23 -43.34
C LEU A 915 33.48 27.02 -41.97
N MET A 916 33.12 25.97 -41.22
CA MET A 916 33.71 25.69 -39.92
C MET A 916 35.10 25.02 -40.00
N GLY A 917 35.49 24.50 -41.18
CA GLY A 917 36.85 23.97 -41.42
C GLY A 917 37.35 23.02 -40.34
N GLN A 918 36.50 22.07 -39.90
CA GLN A 918 36.75 21.21 -38.72
C GLN A 918 38.10 20.47 -38.79
N SER A 919 38.56 20.14 -39.99
CA SER A 919 39.83 19.49 -40.29
C SER A 919 41.04 20.35 -39.97
N LEU A 920 41.07 21.59 -40.47
CA LEU A 920 42.15 22.56 -40.23
C LEU A 920 42.15 23.06 -38.80
N GLN A 921 40.99 23.14 -38.14
CA GLN A 921 40.92 23.41 -36.70
C GLN A 921 41.47 22.24 -35.89
N THR A 922 41.22 20.99 -36.28
CA THR A 922 41.77 19.81 -35.58
C THR A 922 43.29 19.75 -35.72
N LEU A 923 43.84 20.06 -36.91
CA LEU A 923 45.29 20.18 -37.14
C LEU A 923 45.89 21.42 -36.47
N GLY A 924 45.15 22.52 -36.43
CA GLY A 924 45.54 23.80 -35.85
C GLY A 924 45.50 23.83 -34.32
N ASN A 925 44.58 23.12 -33.68
CA ASN A 925 44.41 23.18 -32.24
C ASN A 925 45.39 22.29 -31.46
N ARG A 926 46.13 21.43 -32.16
CA ARG A 926 47.14 20.53 -31.59
C ARG A 926 48.54 20.94 -32.03
N ASN A 927 49.52 20.79 -31.15
CA ASN A 927 50.93 20.99 -31.46
C ASN A 927 51.48 19.82 -32.32
N ILE A 928 51.23 19.85 -33.63
CA ILE A 928 51.86 18.95 -34.60
C ILE A 928 53.26 19.49 -34.93
N GLY A 929 54.26 19.02 -34.18
CA GLY A 929 55.67 19.40 -34.37
C GLY A 929 56.43 19.85 -33.11
N GLY A 930 55.79 19.88 -31.94
CA GLY A 930 56.47 20.20 -30.69
C GLY A 930 57.25 19.02 -30.10
N GLY A 931 58.57 19.20 -29.91
CA GLY A 931 59.36 18.41 -28.98
C GLY A 931 58.92 18.66 -27.53
N SER A 932 57.85 18.02 -27.09
CA SER A 932 57.56 17.80 -25.66
C SER A 932 57.63 16.32 -25.37
N ALA A 933 58.85 15.82 -25.56
CA ALA A 933 59.30 14.58 -24.99
C ALA A 933 60.30 14.90 -23.86
N PHE A 934 59.83 15.50 -22.76
CA PHE A 934 60.66 15.88 -21.60
C PHE A 934 61.76 16.90 -21.85
N SER A 935 61.73 17.98 -21.08
CA SER A 935 62.93 18.42 -20.38
C SER A 935 62.52 19.00 -19.03
N GLY A 936 63.10 18.46 -17.95
CA GLY A 936 63.15 19.08 -16.64
C GLY A 936 64.61 19.25 -16.25
N GLY A 937 64.92 20.31 -15.49
CA GLY A 937 66.20 20.51 -14.81
C GLY A 937 67.21 21.37 -15.57
N SER A 938 67.68 22.44 -14.92
CA SER A 938 68.51 23.51 -15.48
C SER A 938 70.01 23.40 -15.12
N GLY A 939 70.88 23.51 -16.15
CA GLY A 939 72.32 23.87 -16.10
C GLY A 939 73.34 22.71 -16.16
N PHE A 940 74.49 22.70 -16.85
CA PHE A 940 75.15 23.53 -17.87
C PHE A 940 76.26 22.68 -18.58
N ALA A 941 76.53 22.98 -19.85
CA ALA A 941 77.81 22.95 -20.60
C ALA A 941 78.82 21.77 -20.47
N MET A 942 79.22 21.23 -21.62
CA MET A 942 80.52 21.64 -22.19
C MET A 942 80.20 22.47 -23.43
N SER A 943 80.84 23.62 -23.61
CA SER A 943 81.85 23.62 -24.66
C SER A 943 83.26 23.77 -24.06
N GLN A 944 83.90 22.64 -23.74
CA GLN A 944 85.28 22.36 -24.12
C GLN A 944 85.27 21.08 -24.95
N LEU A 945 85.69 21.07 -26.21
CA LEU A 945 86.23 22.19 -26.98
C LEU A 945 85.17 23.32 -27.05
N GLN A 946 85.39 24.58 -26.62
CA GLN A 946 86.57 25.43 -26.82
C GLN A 946 87.34 24.99 -28.06
N LEU A 947 86.99 25.55 -29.20
CA LEU A 947 87.60 26.84 -29.46
C LEU A 947 86.49 27.89 -29.19
N ALA A 948 86.54 28.70 -28.13
CA ALA A 948 87.56 29.70 -27.79
C ALA A 948 87.76 30.69 -28.92
N SER A 949 87.66 31.98 -28.58
CA SER A 949 87.70 33.19 -29.42
C SER A 949 86.41 33.46 -30.22
N ALA A 950 85.73 34.59 -30.07
CA ALA A 950 86.03 35.85 -29.38
C ALA A 950 84.80 36.28 -28.55
N GLU A 951 84.92 36.59 -27.25
CA GLU A 951 85.44 37.86 -26.72
C GLU A 951 84.89 39.08 -27.47
N THR A 952 83.80 39.69 -27.00
CA THR A 952 83.83 41.01 -26.32
C THR A 952 82.45 41.34 -25.71
N ASP A 953 82.48 41.83 -24.48
CA ASP A 953 81.56 42.75 -23.79
C ASP A 953 80.05 42.46 -23.66
N ARG A 954 79.66 42.20 -22.40
CA ARG A 954 78.50 42.78 -21.67
C ARG A 954 78.35 42.01 -20.34
N TYR A 955 78.89 42.44 -19.20
CA TYR A 955 78.65 43.72 -18.50
C TYR A 955 77.17 44.11 -18.58
N ASP A 956 76.34 43.72 -17.60
CA ASP A 956 76.34 44.14 -16.19
C ASP A 956 76.01 45.63 -16.05
N TYR A 957 74.87 45.88 -15.41
CA TYR A 957 74.77 46.52 -14.08
C TYR A 957 73.34 47.07 -13.92
N GLN A 958 72.58 46.91 -12.84
CA GLN A 958 72.86 46.79 -11.39
C GLN A 958 71.45 46.65 -10.73
N TYR A 959 71.12 45.90 -9.66
CA TYR A 959 71.47 45.98 -8.22
C TYR A 959 70.79 44.76 -7.50
N SER A 960 71.52 43.80 -6.87
CA SER A 960 71.88 43.65 -5.43
C SER A 960 70.75 43.25 -4.44
N ALA A 961 70.91 42.37 -3.44
CA ALA A 961 72.04 41.55 -2.96
C ALA A 961 71.60 40.54 -1.87
N ALA A 962 72.21 39.34 -1.82
CA ALA A 962 72.77 38.70 -0.61
C ALA A 962 73.57 37.41 -0.93
N THR A 963 74.73 37.31 -0.28
CA THR A 963 75.89 36.38 -0.26
C THR A 963 75.58 34.95 0.28
N MET A 964 76.40 33.87 0.26
CA MET A 964 77.86 33.58 0.17
C MET A 964 78.08 32.04 -0.08
N THR A 965 78.91 31.59 -1.04
CA THR A 965 80.25 30.90 -0.96
C THR A 965 80.38 29.37 -0.68
N ASP A 966 80.85 28.66 -1.72
CA ASP A 966 82.17 27.99 -1.86
C ASP A 966 82.37 26.44 -1.84
N SER A 967 83.07 26.00 -2.91
CA SER A 967 84.11 24.96 -3.13
C SER A 967 83.87 23.43 -3.13
N SER A 968 84.06 22.87 -4.33
CA SER A 968 85.17 21.96 -4.75
C SER A 968 84.92 20.48 -5.12
N ASN A 969 85.66 20.10 -6.18
CA ASN A 969 86.13 18.77 -6.65
C ASN A 969 85.26 17.88 -7.58
N GLY A 970 85.64 17.86 -8.87
CA GLY A 970 86.42 16.75 -9.44
C GLY A 970 85.72 15.57 -10.16
N SER A 971 86.00 15.47 -11.48
CA SER A 971 86.22 14.23 -12.28
C SER A 971 85.06 13.54 -13.05
N SER A 972 85.48 13.00 -14.21
CA SER A 972 84.76 12.58 -15.43
C SER A 972 84.10 11.20 -15.41
N GLY A 973 83.15 10.98 -16.33
CA GLY A 973 82.64 9.66 -16.75
C GLY A 973 81.73 9.74 -18.01
N LEU A 974 81.97 8.88 -19.00
CA LEU A 974 81.48 8.89 -20.40
C LEU A 974 80.24 7.97 -20.65
N LEU A 975 79.40 8.35 -21.65
CA LEU A 975 78.38 7.61 -22.48
C LEU A 975 76.89 7.53 -22.03
N PRO A 976 75.88 7.39 -22.96
CA PRO A 976 75.89 7.37 -24.44
C PRO A 976 74.96 8.40 -25.15
N LEU A 977 75.17 8.60 -26.47
CA LEU A 977 74.43 9.45 -27.42
C LEU A 977 73.00 8.95 -27.71
N ARG A 978 71.98 9.86 -27.69
CA ARG A 978 70.63 9.60 -28.25
C ARG A 978 70.54 10.10 -29.69
N ALA A 979 69.98 9.26 -30.56
CA ALA A 979 69.74 9.56 -31.98
C ALA A 979 68.70 10.69 -32.16
N ARG A 980 68.90 11.50 -33.20
CA ARG A 980 67.99 12.55 -33.66
C ARG A 980 66.82 11.89 -34.41
N GLU A 981 65.59 12.06 -33.94
CA GLU A 981 64.36 11.59 -34.62
C GLU A 981 63.96 12.63 -35.68
N ASP A 982 64.23 12.36 -36.96
CA ASP A 982 64.04 13.31 -38.07
C ASP A 982 62.69 13.14 -38.78
N GLY A 983 61.99 12.01 -38.59
CA GLY A 983 60.72 11.69 -39.26
C GLY A 983 59.59 11.32 -38.29
N GLY A 984 58.33 11.59 -38.69
CA GLY A 984 57.16 11.21 -37.91
C GLY A 984 55.94 10.89 -38.76
N ALA A 985 55.09 10.02 -38.24
CA ALA A 985 53.79 9.69 -38.80
C ALA A 985 52.74 9.71 -37.69
N TRP A 986 51.53 10.12 -38.04
CA TRP A 986 50.44 10.18 -37.09
C TRP A 986 49.11 9.85 -37.76
N ALA A 987 48.20 9.30 -36.96
CA ALA A 987 46.83 9.00 -37.35
C ALA A 987 45.88 9.46 -36.24
N GLN A 988 44.73 10.02 -36.63
CA GLN A 988 43.71 10.52 -35.72
C GLN A 988 42.33 10.10 -36.21
N VAL A 989 41.49 9.70 -35.27
CA VAL A 989 40.06 9.52 -35.49
C VAL A 989 39.32 10.61 -34.73
N ALA A 990 38.37 11.25 -35.42
CA ALA A 990 37.58 12.34 -34.87
C ALA A 990 36.09 11.99 -34.96
N GLY A 991 35.35 12.26 -33.90
CA GLY A 991 33.90 12.17 -33.85
C GLY A 991 33.33 13.46 -33.27
N GLY A 992 32.29 14.00 -33.90
CA GLY A 992 31.68 15.26 -33.51
C GLY A 992 30.16 15.19 -33.44
N HIS A 993 29.59 15.85 -32.44
CA HIS A 993 28.16 16.10 -32.32
C HIS A 993 27.92 17.60 -32.12
N GLY A 994 27.06 18.18 -32.93
CA GLY A 994 26.72 19.60 -32.84
C GLY A 994 25.22 19.83 -32.87
N ASN A 995 24.76 20.84 -32.15
CA ASN A 995 23.40 21.37 -32.23
C ASN A 995 23.47 22.85 -32.59
N THR A 996 22.86 23.21 -33.72
CA THR A 996 22.70 24.58 -34.20
C THR A 996 21.23 24.96 -34.07
N ARG A 997 20.93 25.98 -33.27
CA ARG A 997 19.56 26.51 -33.11
C ARG A 997 19.15 27.29 -34.36
N SER A 998 17.85 27.48 -34.53
CA SER A 998 17.32 28.40 -35.55
C SER A 998 17.62 29.85 -35.13
N ASP A 999 17.93 30.71 -36.09
CA ASP A 999 18.03 32.17 -35.89
C ASP A 999 16.69 32.90 -36.08
N GLY A 1000 15.59 32.16 -36.21
CA GLY A 1000 14.25 32.66 -36.50
C GLY A 1000 13.94 32.83 -37.99
N ASN A 1001 14.94 32.77 -38.88
CA ASN A 1001 14.75 32.87 -40.33
C ASN A 1001 15.17 31.60 -41.08
N ALA A 1002 16.21 30.91 -40.62
CA ALA A 1002 16.72 29.65 -41.15
C ALA A 1002 16.59 28.50 -40.13
N ALA A 1003 16.42 27.28 -40.63
CA ALA A 1003 16.15 26.11 -39.79
C ALA A 1003 17.41 25.63 -39.04
N GLY A 1004 17.27 25.36 -37.74
CA GLY A 1004 18.31 24.72 -36.94
C GLY A 1004 18.49 23.24 -37.28
N TYR A 1005 19.67 22.70 -36.98
CA TYR A 1005 20.03 21.31 -37.28
C TYR A 1005 20.92 20.69 -36.19
N THR A 1006 20.84 19.36 -36.10
CA THR A 1006 21.83 18.54 -35.42
C THR A 1006 22.81 17.97 -36.44
N SER A 1007 24.10 17.96 -36.12
CA SER A 1007 25.17 17.46 -36.99
C SER A 1007 25.96 16.37 -36.29
N ASN A 1008 26.14 15.23 -36.96
CA ASN A 1008 27.02 14.14 -36.52
C ASN A 1008 28.14 13.94 -37.55
N SER A 1009 29.38 14.19 -37.16
CA SER A 1009 30.57 14.03 -38.02
C SER A 1009 31.45 12.89 -37.51
N ASN A 1010 32.04 12.15 -38.46
CA ASN A 1010 33.11 11.21 -38.19
C ASN A 1010 34.20 11.43 -39.23
N GLY A 1011 35.46 11.42 -38.81
CA GLY A 1011 36.59 11.65 -39.71
C GLY A 1011 37.84 10.88 -39.34
N LEU A 1012 38.67 10.64 -40.34
CA LEU A 1012 39.99 10.05 -40.25
C LEU A 1012 41.01 11.04 -40.80
N LEU A 1013 42.02 11.37 -40.00
CA LEU A 1013 43.15 12.18 -40.41
C LEU A 1013 44.41 11.32 -40.33
N VAL A 1014 45.22 11.35 -41.39
CA VAL A 1014 46.54 10.72 -41.40
C VAL A 1014 47.56 11.71 -41.93
N GLY A 1015 48.76 11.70 -41.36
CA GLY A 1015 49.80 12.60 -41.80
C GLY A 1015 51.20 12.06 -41.57
N VAL A 1016 52.11 12.63 -42.34
CA VAL A 1016 53.56 12.43 -42.21
C VAL A 1016 54.21 13.79 -42.03
N GLU A 1017 55.23 13.84 -41.19
CA GLU A 1017 55.98 15.05 -40.88
C GLU A 1017 57.48 14.75 -40.91
N ARG A 1018 58.26 15.80 -41.14
CA ARG A 1018 59.71 15.75 -41.12
C ARG A 1018 60.24 17.01 -40.46
N VAL A 1019 61.23 16.83 -39.57
CA VAL A 1019 62.04 17.93 -39.05
C VAL A 1019 63.07 18.26 -40.12
N LEU A 1020 63.04 19.49 -40.63
CA LEU A 1020 63.93 19.94 -41.71
C LEU A 1020 65.26 20.44 -41.13
N ASP A 1021 65.19 21.18 -40.02
CA ASP A 1021 66.32 21.67 -39.25
C ASP A 1021 65.88 21.95 -37.80
N ASP A 1022 66.73 22.63 -37.01
CA ASP A 1022 66.46 22.90 -35.59
C ASP A 1022 65.31 23.92 -35.35
N ARG A 1023 64.78 24.54 -36.42
CA ARG A 1023 63.71 25.55 -36.37
C ARG A 1023 62.50 25.18 -37.21
N TRP A 1024 62.65 24.40 -38.27
CA TRP A 1024 61.59 24.08 -39.22
C TRP A 1024 61.17 22.62 -39.17
N SER A 1025 59.85 22.40 -39.17
CA SER A 1025 59.24 21.11 -39.50
C SER A 1025 58.12 21.29 -40.51
N ALA A 1026 57.97 20.35 -41.42
CA ALA A 1026 56.90 20.38 -42.42
C ALA A 1026 56.27 19.00 -42.60
N GLY A 1027 55.03 18.96 -43.07
CA GLY A 1027 54.33 17.70 -43.28
C GLY A 1027 53.16 17.81 -44.25
N LEU A 1028 52.68 16.64 -44.63
CA LEU A 1028 51.51 16.43 -45.48
C LEU A 1028 50.47 15.66 -44.67
N ALA A 1029 49.21 16.06 -44.80
CA ALA A 1029 48.08 15.39 -44.18
C ALA A 1029 46.98 15.12 -45.21
N TYR A 1030 46.29 14.00 -45.04
CA TYR A 1030 45.05 13.67 -45.72
C TYR A 1030 43.94 13.52 -44.69
N HIS A 1031 42.76 14.05 -45.01
CA HIS A 1031 41.58 14.02 -44.18
C HIS A 1031 40.39 13.52 -44.98
N TYR A 1032 39.69 12.55 -44.40
CA TYR A 1032 38.38 12.12 -44.84
C TYR A 1032 37.37 12.43 -43.73
N ASP A 1033 36.25 13.04 -44.07
CA ASP A 1033 35.11 13.16 -43.17
C ASP A 1033 33.78 12.84 -43.83
N ASN A 1034 32.87 12.37 -43.00
CA ASN A 1034 31.47 12.20 -43.35
C ASN A 1034 30.62 12.84 -42.25
N THR A 1035 29.82 13.83 -42.65
CA THR A 1035 28.95 14.58 -41.75
C THR A 1035 27.49 14.44 -42.18
N ARG A 1036 26.62 14.03 -41.25
CA ARG A 1036 25.17 13.96 -41.46
C ARG A 1036 24.46 15.05 -40.67
N LEU A 1037 23.56 15.78 -41.32
CA LEU A 1037 22.70 16.78 -40.71
C LEU A 1037 21.27 16.26 -40.67
N ALA A 1038 20.64 16.37 -39.51
CA ALA A 1038 19.21 16.18 -39.32
C ALA A 1038 18.61 17.50 -38.82
N TYR A 1039 17.73 18.09 -39.62
CA TYR A 1039 17.09 19.37 -39.28
C TYR A 1039 15.96 19.15 -38.27
N ASN A 1040 15.67 20.16 -37.44
CA ASN A 1040 14.66 20.09 -36.37
C ASN A 1040 13.19 20.13 -36.89
N THR A 1041 12.97 19.63 -38.11
CA THR A 1041 11.69 19.61 -38.84
C THR A 1041 11.50 18.25 -39.51
N ALA A 1042 10.24 17.85 -39.75
CA ALA A 1042 9.91 16.51 -40.22
C ALA A 1042 10.52 16.14 -41.60
N GLY A 1043 11.69 15.46 -41.57
CA GLY A 1043 12.22 14.67 -42.69
C GLY A 1043 13.32 15.30 -43.55
N ASP A 1044 13.82 16.49 -43.22
CA ASP A 1044 14.90 17.15 -43.98
C ASP A 1044 16.28 16.67 -43.49
N SER A 1045 17.16 16.29 -44.42
CA SER A 1045 18.51 15.81 -44.10
C SER A 1045 19.53 16.19 -45.16
N ALA A 1046 20.79 16.24 -44.75
CA ALA A 1046 21.91 16.39 -45.66
C ALA A 1046 23.07 15.48 -45.23
N LYS A 1047 23.82 14.98 -46.20
CA LYS A 1047 25.09 14.27 -46.02
C LYS A 1047 26.16 15.04 -46.78
N VAL A 1048 27.27 15.31 -46.11
CA VAL A 1048 28.48 15.87 -46.69
C VAL A 1048 29.59 14.85 -46.54
N GLU A 1049 30.22 14.50 -47.65
CA GLU A 1049 31.39 13.62 -47.69
C GLU A 1049 32.57 14.42 -48.23
N GLY A 1050 33.59 14.61 -47.39
CA GLY A 1050 34.72 15.49 -47.64
C GLY A 1050 36.03 14.71 -47.77
N HIS A 1051 36.81 15.06 -48.80
CA HIS A 1051 38.17 14.58 -49.01
C HIS A 1051 39.11 15.78 -49.11
N GLN A 1052 40.09 15.88 -48.21
CA GLN A 1052 40.99 17.02 -48.16
C GLN A 1052 42.46 16.60 -48.05
N VAL A 1053 43.33 17.35 -48.73
CA VAL A 1053 44.78 17.25 -48.60
C VAL A 1053 45.30 18.58 -48.07
N ALA A 1054 46.18 18.54 -47.07
CA ALA A 1054 46.76 19.72 -46.45
C ALA A 1054 48.28 19.61 -46.32
N VAL A 1055 48.96 20.73 -46.58
CA VAL A 1055 50.38 20.91 -46.30
C VAL A 1055 50.49 21.82 -45.08
N TYR A 1056 51.34 21.45 -44.13
CA TYR A 1056 51.60 22.25 -42.96
C TYR A 1056 53.10 22.44 -42.73
N ALA A 1057 53.45 23.58 -42.16
CA ALA A 1057 54.79 23.91 -41.72
C ALA A 1057 54.75 24.59 -40.36
N GLN A 1058 55.76 24.34 -39.56
CA GLN A 1058 55.97 24.97 -38.27
C GLN A 1058 57.39 25.55 -38.24
N TYR A 1059 57.50 26.76 -37.70
CA TYR A 1059 58.75 27.45 -37.45
C TYR A 1059 58.86 27.77 -35.95
N GLN A 1060 59.97 27.41 -35.33
CA GLN A 1060 60.25 27.68 -33.93
C GLN A 1060 61.51 28.55 -33.80
N SER A 1061 61.40 29.63 -33.02
CA SER A 1061 62.50 30.57 -32.77
C SER A 1061 62.47 31.00 -31.30
N GLY A 1062 63.35 30.39 -30.49
CA GLY A 1062 63.27 30.49 -29.04
C GLY A 1062 61.93 29.97 -28.52
N ASP A 1063 61.27 30.78 -27.69
CA ASP A 1063 59.96 30.48 -27.12
C ASP A 1063 58.79 30.78 -28.08
N TRP A 1064 59.05 31.41 -29.23
CA TRP A 1064 58.02 31.63 -30.25
C TRP A 1064 57.86 30.42 -31.17
N ARG A 1065 56.61 30.07 -31.45
CA ARG A 1065 56.22 29.07 -32.45
C ARG A 1065 55.19 29.65 -33.40
N PHE A 1066 55.49 29.54 -34.68
CA PHE A 1066 54.60 29.89 -35.78
C PHE A 1066 54.20 28.63 -36.53
N LYS A 1067 52.93 28.51 -36.91
CA LYS A 1067 52.40 27.37 -37.66
C LYS A 1067 51.54 27.87 -38.80
N GLY A 1068 51.74 27.30 -39.98
CA GLY A 1068 50.94 27.57 -41.17
C GLY A 1068 50.41 26.27 -41.76
N ILE A 1069 49.15 26.27 -42.18
CA ILE A 1069 48.50 25.14 -42.83
C ILE A 1069 47.71 25.67 -44.03
N VAL A 1070 47.86 25.01 -45.16
CA VAL A 1070 47.05 25.24 -46.36
C VAL A 1070 46.48 23.91 -46.82
N GLY A 1071 45.17 23.85 -47.04
CA GLY A 1071 44.50 22.64 -47.49
C GLY A 1071 43.48 22.91 -48.59
N TYR A 1072 43.39 21.98 -49.53
CA TYR A 1072 42.35 21.94 -50.56
C TYR A 1072 41.55 20.66 -50.41
N GLY A 1073 40.23 20.77 -50.47
CA GLY A 1073 39.31 19.66 -50.36
C GLY A 1073 38.17 19.71 -51.36
N ARG A 1074 37.62 18.55 -51.65
CA ARG A 1074 36.43 18.38 -52.48
C ARG A 1074 35.35 17.69 -51.66
N ASN A 1075 34.16 18.28 -51.66
CA ASN A 1075 33.02 17.89 -50.85
C ASN A 1075 31.88 17.45 -51.77
N GLN A 1076 31.31 16.27 -51.52
CA GLN A 1076 30.09 15.81 -52.18
C GLN A 1076 28.90 16.03 -51.24
N TYR A 1077 27.86 16.69 -51.75
CA TYR A 1077 26.65 17.02 -51.01
C TYR A 1077 25.50 16.19 -51.53
N ALA A 1078 24.93 15.35 -50.66
CA ALA A 1078 23.67 14.67 -50.90
C ALA A 1078 22.61 15.26 -49.96
N THR A 1079 21.55 15.81 -50.52
CA THR A 1079 20.51 16.54 -49.78
C THR A 1079 19.15 15.92 -50.05
N GLN A 1080 18.31 15.89 -49.02
CA GLN A 1080 16.93 15.49 -49.15
C GLN A 1080 16.05 16.43 -48.33
N ARG A 1081 15.03 17.00 -48.96
CA ARG A 1081 14.01 17.78 -48.26
C ARG A 1081 12.61 17.29 -48.55
N SER A 1082 11.77 17.36 -47.53
CA SER A 1082 10.34 17.14 -47.58
C SER A 1082 9.64 18.47 -47.83
N ILE A 1083 8.96 18.56 -48.96
CA ILE A 1083 8.11 19.69 -49.32
C ILE A 1083 6.70 19.34 -48.90
N VAL A 1084 6.11 20.15 -48.03
CA VAL A 1084 4.79 19.90 -47.48
C VAL A 1084 3.89 21.09 -47.80
N ILE A 1085 2.94 20.89 -48.69
CA ILE A 1085 1.88 21.85 -49.01
C ILE A 1085 0.54 21.23 -48.62
N GLY A 1086 0.08 21.47 -47.39
CA GLY A 1086 -1.07 20.75 -46.85
C GLY A 1086 -0.77 19.25 -46.71
N ASN A 1087 -1.54 18.40 -47.38
CA ASN A 1087 -1.32 16.94 -47.42
C ASN A 1087 -0.44 16.48 -48.60
N ASP A 1088 -0.10 17.40 -49.52
CA ASP A 1088 0.80 17.11 -50.61
C ASP A 1088 2.24 17.09 -50.10
N VAL A 1089 2.80 15.88 -50.02
CA VAL A 1089 4.18 15.65 -49.60
C VAL A 1089 5.00 15.21 -50.80
N SER A 1090 5.96 16.02 -51.20
CA SER A 1090 6.94 15.69 -52.24
C SER A 1090 8.33 15.63 -51.63
N ARG A 1091 9.20 14.76 -52.14
CA ARG A 1091 10.61 14.71 -51.74
C ARG A 1091 11.48 15.24 -52.85
N ALA A 1092 12.26 16.27 -52.55
CA ALA A 1092 13.31 16.75 -53.42
C ALA A 1092 14.66 16.20 -52.96
N SER A 1093 15.49 15.75 -53.90
CA SER A 1093 16.87 15.38 -53.64
C SER A 1093 17.84 16.17 -54.51
N GLY A 1094 18.97 16.57 -53.95
CA GLY A 1094 20.07 17.21 -54.70
C GLY A 1094 21.38 16.46 -54.47
N ASP A 1095 22.11 16.16 -55.55
CA ASP A 1095 23.47 15.63 -55.53
C ASP A 1095 24.36 16.59 -56.32
N TYR A 1096 25.37 17.16 -55.66
CA TYR A 1096 26.27 18.14 -56.25
C TYR A 1096 27.60 18.20 -55.50
N ASN A 1097 28.58 18.83 -56.13
CA ASN A 1097 29.93 18.94 -55.58
C ASN A 1097 30.20 20.35 -55.05
N GLY A 1098 31.26 20.46 -54.26
CA GLY A 1098 31.87 21.74 -53.93
C GLY A 1098 33.37 21.60 -53.66
N ASP A 1099 34.06 22.72 -53.79
CA ASP A 1099 35.49 22.87 -53.58
C ASP A 1099 35.73 23.74 -52.34
N GLU A 1100 36.63 23.30 -51.47
CA GLU A 1100 37.04 24.00 -50.26
C GLU A 1100 38.53 24.32 -50.31
N LEU A 1101 38.87 25.58 -50.05
CA LEU A 1101 40.23 26.04 -49.80
C LEU A 1101 40.29 26.61 -48.39
N GLY A 1102 41.18 26.08 -47.57
CA GLY A 1102 41.37 26.53 -46.21
C GLY A 1102 42.82 26.92 -45.91
N LEU A 1103 42.96 27.97 -45.11
CA LEU A 1103 44.21 28.55 -44.63
C LEU A 1103 44.13 28.63 -43.10
N HIS A 1104 45.20 28.27 -42.41
CA HIS A 1104 45.34 28.51 -40.98
C HIS A 1104 46.76 29.01 -40.67
N ALA A 1105 46.85 30.07 -39.88
CA ALA A 1105 48.09 30.61 -39.37
C ALA A 1105 47.98 30.81 -37.85
N GLU A 1106 48.98 30.36 -37.10
CA GLU A 1106 49.03 30.45 -35.63
C GLU A 1106 50.38 31.01 -35.21
N ALA A 1107 50.37 31.91 -34.22
CA ALA A 1107 51.53 32.36 -33.49
C ALA A 1107 51.29 32.11 -32.00
N SER A 1108 52.23 31.42 -31.36
CA SER A 1108 52.18 31.07 -29.94
C SER A 1108 53.50 31.39 -29.26
N TYR A 1109 53.44 31.75 -27.99
CA TYR A 1109 54.62 32.04 -27.18
C TYR A 1109 54.63 31.14 -25.96
N ARG A 1110 55.72 30.41 -25.75
CA ARG A 1110 55.86 29.46 -24.65
C ARG A 1110 56.36 30.17 -23.39
N ILE A 1111 55.68 29.94 -22.27
CA ILE A 1111 56.08 30.44 -20.96
C ILE A 1111 56.18 29.25 -20.00
N ASP A 1112 57.40 28.88 -19.64
CA ASP A 1112 57.67 27.81 -18.68
C ASP A 1112 57.64 28.36 -17.23
N ARG A 1113 56.86 27.71 -16.35
CA ARG A 1113 56.75 28.02 -14.91
C ARG A 1113 56.83 26.72 -14.11
N GLY A 1114 58.04 26.32 -13.71
CA GLY A 1114 58.25 25.03 -13.04
C GLY A 1114 57.99 23.87 -14.00
N SER A 1115 57.11 22.95 -13.62
CA SER A 1115 56.69 21.82 -14.46
C SER A 1115 55.48 22.15 -15.35
N TYR A 1116 54.94 23.37 -15.26
CA TYR A 1116 53.79 23.84 -16.03
C TYR A 1116 54.23 24.68 -17.23
N VAL A 1117 53.54 24.50 -18.35
CA VAL A 1117 53.76 25.32 -19.56
C VAL A 1117 52.49 26.08 -19.90
N PHE A 1118 52.60 27.40 -19.99
CA PHE A 1118 51.52 28.28 -20.45
C PHE A 1118 51.87 28.80 -21.84
N GLU A 1119 50.99 28.60 -22.82
CA GLU A 1119 51.18 29.01 -24.21
C GLU A 1119 50.04 29.96 -24.62
N PRO A 1120 50.15 31.28 -24.40
CA PRO A 1120 49.29 32.25 -25.08
C PRO A 1120 49.48 32.16 -26.60
N LEU A 1121 48.38 32.25 -27.34
CA LEU A 1121 48.39 32.19 -28.79
C LEU A 1121 47.30 33.03 -29.43
N VAL A 1122 47.58 33.41 -30.67
CA VAL A 1122 46.64 34.00 -31.61
C VAL A 1122 46.69 33.20 -32.91
N SER A 1123 45.53 32.95 -33.50
CA SER A 1123 45.42 32.32 -34.81
C SER A 1123 44.45 33.05 -35.71
N LEU A 1124 44.64 32.88 -37.02
CA LEU A 1124 43.76 33.32 -38.07
C LEU A 1124 43.48 32.14 -38.99
N GLN A 1125 42.22 31.86 -39.24
CA GLN A 1125 41.75 30.83 -40.14
C GLN A 1125 40.90 31.48 -41.23
N GLY A 1126 41.19 31.17 -42.49
CA GLY A 1126 40.39 31.60 -43.64
C GLY A 1126 39.87 30.39 -44.40
N THR A 1127 38.58 30.39 -44.75
CA THR A 1127 37.97 29.32 -45.54
C THR A 1127 37.19 29.91 -46.71
N LEU A 1128 37.46 29.42 -47.91
CA LEU A 1128 36.70 29.70 -49.13
C LEU A 1128 36.00 28.40 -49.56
N LEU A 1129 34.68 28.42 -49.62
CA LEU A 1129 33.87 27.28 -50.04
C LEU A 1129 33.08 27.66 -51.28
N ARG A 1130 33.28 26.94 -52.39
CA ARG A 1130 32.47 27.07 -53.60
C ARG A 1130 31.60 25.83 -53.77
N GLN A 1131 30.30 26.01 -53.86
CA GLN A 1131 29.34 24.94 -54.15
C GLN A 1131 28.83 25.10 -55.57
N ASP A 1132 28.77 24.01 -56.33
CA ASP A 1132 28.34 24.02 -57.73
C ASP A 1132 26.84 24.30 -57.87
N ALA A 1133 26.44 24.75 -59.06
CA ALA A 1133 25.03 24.85 -59.42
C ALA A 1133 24.42 23.45 -59.52
N PHE A 1134 23.17 23.29 -59.10
CA PHE A 1134 22.49 22.00 -59.15
C PHE A 1134 20.99 22.15 -59.37
N SER A 1135 20.38 21.06 -59.83
CA SER A 1135 18.93 20.93 -59.95
C SER A 1135 18.47 19.79 -59.07
N GLU A 1136 17.39 20.02 -58.32
CA GLU A 1136 16.78 18.97 -57.51
C GLU A 1136 16.01 17.95 -58.37
N ASN A 1137 15.99 16.71 -57.93
CA ASN A 1137 15.22 15.62 -58.51
C ASN A 1137 14.06 15.22 -57.59
N GLY A 1138 13.05 14.53 -58.12
CA GLY A 1138 11.98 13.89 -57.31
C GLY A 1138 10.77 14.77 -56.95
N ALA A 1139 10.87 16.09 -57.00
CA ALA A 1139 9.78 17.03 -56.65
C ALA A 1139 9.08 17.70 -57.85
N GLY A 1140 9.43 17.32 -59.10
CA GLY A 1140 8.84 17.87 -60.32
C GLY A 1140 8.92 19.40 -60.37
N VAL A 1141 7.79 20.06 -60.62
CA VAL A 1141 7.70 21.54 -60.72
C VAL A 1141 8.10 22.30 -59.45
N LEU A 1142 8.10 21.64 -58.28
CA LEU A 1142 8.51 22.21 -56.99
C LEU A 1142 10.00 22.03 -56.70
N GLY A 1143 10.71 21.25 -57.54
CA GLY A 1143 12.16 21.13 -57.48
C GLY A 1143 12.82 22.49 -57.75
N LEU A 1144 13.95 22.74 -57.11
CA LEU A 1144 14.73 23.96 -57.27
C LEU A 1144 15.79 23.78 -58.36
N ASN A 1145 16.05 24.85 -59.12
CA ASN A 1145 17.31 25.06 -59.82
C ASN A 1145 18.12 26.07 -59.01
N ALA A 1146 19.17 25.61 -58.36
CA ALA A 1146 20.06 26.41 -57.54
C ALA A 1146 21.28 26.86 -58.35
N SER A 1147 21.62 28.15 -58.24
CA SER A 1147 22.86 28.68 -58.83
C SER A 1147 24.08 28.32 -57.99
N ALA A 1148 25.25 28.28 -58.62
CA ALA A 1148 26.51 28.09 -57.90
C ALA A 1148 26.71 29.20 -56.86
N GLN A 1149 27.23 28.85 -55.69
CA GLN A 1149 27.40 29.77 -54.57
C GLN A 1149 28.83 29.72 -54.05
N THR A 1150 29.37 30.86 -53.65
CA THR A 1150 30.67 30.94 -52.97
C THR A 1150 30.49 31.59 -51.60
N SER A 1151 30.96 30.91 -50.57
CA SER A 1151 30.91 31.33 -49.17
C SER A 1151 32.33 31.54 -48.65
N ARG A 1152 32.51 32.52 -47.74
CA ARG A 1152 33.81 32.91 -47.20
C ARG A 1152 33.74 33.04 -45.70
N SER A 1153 34.79 32.60 -45.02
CA SER A 1153 34.95 32.73 -43.58
C SER A 1153 36.36 33.23 -43.24
N ALA A 1154 36.45 34.07 -42.22
CA ALA A 1154 37.70 34.50 -41.63
C ALA A 1154 37.51 34.57 -40.11
N VAL A 1155 38.11 33.62 -39.39
CA VAL A 1155 38.02 33.48 -37.94
C VAL A 1155 39.37 33.82 -37.33
N SER A 1156 39.42 34.74 -36.38
CA SER A 1156 40.58 34.87 -35.48
C SER A 1156 40.29 34.20 -34.14
N MET A 1157 41.26 33.51 -33.58
CA MET A 1157 41.16 33.00 -32.20
C MET A 1157 42.26 33.59 -31.34
N VAL A 1158 41.89 34.01 -30.13
CA VAL A 1158 42.83 34.52 -29.13
C VAL A 1158 42.58 33.77 -27.82
N GLY A 1159 43.64 33.26 -27.22
CA GLY A 1159 43.52 32.57 -25.94
C GLY A 1159 44.82 31.89 -25.54
N ALA A 1160 44.71 30.78 -24.82
CA ALA A 1160 45.90 30.08 -24.33
C ALA A 1160 45.69 28.58 -24.16
N ARG A 1161 46.82 27.87 -24.15
CA ARG A 1161 46.94 26.45 -23.77
C ARG A 1161 47.73 26.35 -22.46
N TRP A 1162 47.34 25.42 -21.60
CA TRP A 1162 48.06 25.06 -20.38
C TRP A 1162 48.42 23.59 -20.44
N HIS A 1163 49.71 23.27 -20.33
CA HIS A 1163 50.18 21.90 -20.20
C HIS A 1163 50.52 21.62 -18.74
N LEU A 1164 49.84 20.65 -18.16
CA LEU A 1164 49.99 20.25 -16.76
C LEU A 1164 50.46 18.79 -16.72
N PRO A 1165 51.63 18.49 -16.13
CA PRO A 1165 52.09 17.12 -16.00
C PRO A 1165 51.23 16.37 -14.96
N LEU A 1166 50.70 15.21 -15.35
CA LEU A 1166 49.92 14.35 -14.45
C LEU A 1166 50.79 13.28 -13.75
N ARG A 1167 52.04 13.14 -14.19
CA ARG A 1167 53.07 12.30 -13.55
C ARG A 1167 54.36 13.10 -13.43
N GLU A 1168 55.10 12.89 -12.34
CA GLU A 1168 56.41 13.52 -12.13
C GLU A 1168 57.44 13.09 -13.18
N ASP A 1169 57.32 11.85 -13.65
CA ASP A 1169 58.09 11.34 -14.79
C ASP A 1169 57.64 11.92 -16.12
N GLY A 1170 56.65 12.84 -16.12
CA GLY A 1170 55.92 13.57 -17.19
C GLY A 1170 55.56 12.76 -18.43
N LYS A 1171 55.45 11.42 -18.31
CA LYS A 1171 55.07 10.55 -19.44
C LYS A 1171 53.59 10.66 -19.76
N LEU A 1172 52.84 11.28 -18.86
CA LEU A 1172 51.44 11.59 -18.98
C LEU A 1172 51.24 13.10 -18.70
N GLN A 1173 50.61 13.79 -19.64
CA GLN A 1173 50.36 15.22 -19.57
C GLN A 1173 48.90 15.50 -19.90
N SER A 1174 48.30 16.45 -19.19
CA SER A 1174 47.03 17.06 -19.57
C SER A 1174 47.25 18.40 -20.23
N GLU A 1175 46.40 18.72 -21.19
CA GLU A 1175 46.29 20.04 -21.80
C GLU A 1175 44.91 20.62 -21.43
N LEU A 1176 44.87 21.89 -21.03
CA LEU A 1176 43.64 22.68 -20.99
C LEU A 1176 43.77 23.79 -22.03
N ARG A 1177 42.67 24.16 -22.68
CA ARG A 1177 42.66 25.25 -23.66
C ARG A 1177 41.38 26.06 -23.58
N ALA A 1178 41.52 27.36 -23.76
CA ALA A 1178 40.41 28.30 -23.81
C ALA A 1178 40.73 29.40 -24.82
N PHE A 1179 39.83 29.59 -25.79
CA PHE A 1179 39.95 30.60 -26.84
C PHE A 1179 38.65 31.36 -27.00
N TRP A 1180 38.75 32.67 -27.14
CA TRP A 1180 37.72 33.46 -27.76
C TRP A 1180 37.93 33.42 -29.28
N SER A 1181 36.88 33.12 -30.04
CA SER A 1181 36.88 33.12 -31.49
C SER A 1181 36.02 34.27 -32.02
N HIS A 1182 36.54 35.02 -33.00
CA HIS A 1182 35.83 36.10 -33.67
C HIS A 1182 35.76 35.87 -35.18
N GLN A 1183 34.55 35.88 -35.73
CA GLN A 1183 34.24 35.75 -37.15
C GLN A 1183 34.09 37.14 -37.79
N TRP A 1184 34.98 37.45 -38.72
CA TRP A 1184 35.08 38.78 -39.34
C TRP A 1184 34.18 38.98 -40.56
N LEU A 1185 33.86 37.90 -41.27
CA LEU A 1185 33.03 37.94 -42.47
C LEU A 1185 31.61 37.44 -42.17
N ASP A 1186 30.61 38.05 -42.79
CA ASP A 1186 29.23 37.58 -42.69
C ASP A 1186 29.10 36.20 -43.37
N ALA A 1187 29.02 35.16 -42.55
CA ALA A 1187 29.23 33.77 -42.95
C ALA A 1187 27.95 32.91 -43.02
N GLY A 1188 26.80 33.50 -43.38
CA GLY A 1188 25.55 32.73 -43.51
C GLY A 1188 25.25 32.17 -44.90
N GLY A 1189 25.86 32.69 -45.96
CA GLY A 1189 25.53 32.29 -47.33
C GLY A 1189 24.05 32.51 -47.69
N SER A 1190 23.72 32.35 -48.98
CA SER A 1190 22.36 32.48 -49.47
C SER A 1190 22.16 31.60 -50.70
N LEU A 1191 21.12 30.79 -50.68
CA LEU A 1191 20.72 29.98 -51.82
C LEU A 1191 19.93 30.85 -52.81
N ASN A 1192 20.51 31.09 -53.99
CA ASN A 1192 19.79 31.68 -55.12
C ASN A 1192 19.16 30.57 -55.94
N ALA A 1193 17.84 30.51 -55.98
CA ALA A 1193 17.10 29.44 -56.64
C ALA A 1193 15.93 29.95 -57.48
N SER A 1194 15.45 29.10 -58.38
CA SER A 1194 14.17 29.23 -59.05
C SER A 1194 13.42 27.91 -58.93
N PHE A 1195 12.09 27.93 -58.96
CA PHE A 1195 11.33 26.69 -59.11
C PHE A 1195 11.47 26.17 -60.55
N GLN A 1196 11.68 24.87 -60.72
CA GLN A 1196 11.74 24.25 -62.06
C GLN A 1196 10.44 24.46 -62.85
N GLY A 1197 9.30 24.60 -62.17
CA GLY A 1197 8.02 24.95 -62.78
C GLY A 1197 7.87 26.42 -63.21
N ALA A 1198 8.79 27.30 -62.79
CA ALA A 1198 8.82 28.73 -63.11
C ALA A 1198 10.28 29.25 -63.17
N PRO A 1199 11.11 28.76 -64.11
CA PRO A 1199 12.56 28.99 -64.10
C PRO A 1199 12.96 30.45 -64.35
N GLY A 1200 12.05 31.31 -64.81
CA GLY A 1200 12.26 32.74 -64.98
C GLY A 1200 12.03 33.58 -63.71
N VAL A 1201 11.58 32.98 -62.61
CA VAL A 1201 11.31 33.66 -61.34
C VAL A 1201 12.33 33.23 -60.29
N ASN A 1202 13.32 34.08 -60.09
CA ASN A 1202 14.39 33.85 -59.12
C ASN A 1202 14.00 34.35 -57.74
N PHE A 1203 14.47 33.64 -56.71
CA PHE A 1203 14.35 34.05 -55.32
C PHE A 1203 15.59 33.65 -54.54
N GLN A 1204 15.80 34.33 -53.41
CA GLN A 1204 16.96 34.13 -52.56
C GLN A 1204 16.52 33.71 -51.16
N VAL A 1205 17.13 32.66 -50.63
CA VAL A 1205 16.89 32.19 -49.28
C VAL A 1205 18.19 32.33 -48.49
N ALA A 1206 18.16 33.09 -47.40
CA ALA A 1206 19.30 33.28 -46.54
C ALA A 1206 19.58 32.01 -45.72
N GLY A 1207 20.85 31.62 -45.63
CA GLY A 1207 21.31 30.58 -44.72
C GLY A 1207 21.49 31.09 -43.29
N LEU A 1208 21.84 30.18 -42.37
CA LEU A 1208 22.06 30.47 -40.96
C LEU A 1208 23.28 31.39 -40.78
N GLN A 1209 23.05 32.61 -40.30
CA GLN A 1209 24.14 33.55 -40.06
C GLN A 1209 24.96 33.13 -38.84
N GLN A 1210 26.25 32.85 -39.06
CA GLN A 1210 27.18 32.58 -37.95
C GLN A 1210 27.25 33.78 -37.01
N LYS A 1211 27.27 33.50 -35.70
CA LYS A 1211 27.50 34.54 -34.70
C LYS A 1211 28.96 34.95 -34.71
N ARG A 1212 29.20 36.24 -34.50
CA ARG A 1212 30.54 36.82 -34.60
C ARG A 1212 31.45 36.31 -33.50
N ASP A 1213 30.93 36.13 -32.29
CA ASP A 1213 31.73 35.76 -31.12
C ASP A 1213 31.39 34.36 -30.62
N GLY A 1214 32.42 33.63 -30.23
CA GLY A 1214 32.30 32.29 -29.67
C GLY A 1214 33.41 31.99 -28.65
N LEU A 1215 33.18 30.94 -27.87
CA LEU A 1215 34.11 30.40 -26.89
C LEU A 1215 34.45 28.96 -27.28
N VAL A 1216 35.73 28.66 -27.39
CA VAL A 1216 36.24 27.30 -27.60
C VAL A 1216 36.99 26.86 -26.35
N LEU A 1217 36.48 25.83 -25.69
CA LEU A 1217 37.11 25.18 -24.55
C LEU A 1217 37.60 23.80 -24.98
N GLY A 1218 38.68 23.32 -24.37
CA GLY A 1218 39.09 21.95 -24.58
C GLY A 1218 39.97 21.41 -23.47
N ALA A 1219 40.00 20.08 -23.40
CA ALA A 1219 40.85 19.33 -22.51
C ALA A 1219 41.45 18.17 -23.29
N GLY A 1220 42.74 17.91 -23.07
CA GLY A 1220 43.50 16.85 -23.71
C GLY A 1220 44.26 16.03 -22.69
N LEU A 1221 44.46 14.76 -23.00
CA LEU A 1221 45.39 13.86 -22.33
C LEU A 1221 46.35 13.31 -23.37
N SER A 1222 47.64 13.30 -23.07
CA SER A 1222 48.65 12.70 -23.92
C SER A 1222 49.62 11.85 -23.10
N GLY A 1223 49.99 10.70 -23.65
CA GLY A 1223 50.83 9.72 -22.97
C GLY A 1223 51.85 9.09 -23.91
N LYS A 1224 53.07 8.87 -23.42
CA LYS A 1224 54.09 8.11 -24.15
C LYS A 1224 53.94 6.61 -23.90
N LEU A 1225 53.92 5.83 -24.98
CA LEU A 1225 53.96 4.36 -24.93
C LEU A 1225 55.41 3.81 -24.95
N GLY A 1226 56.36 4.59 -25.49
CA GLY A 1226 57.77 4.22 -25.60
C GLY A 1226 58.64 5.43 -25.97
N GLN A 1227 59.85 5.20 -26.47
CA GLN A 1227 60.72 6.30 -26.95
C GLN A 1227 60.16 6.95 -28.21
N ALA A 1228 59.64 6.14 -29.14
CA ALA A 1228 59.16 6.57 -30.46
C ALA A 1228 57.62 6.75 -30.56
N SER A 1229 56.82 6.36 -29.56
CA SER A 1229 55.35 6.27 -29.69
C SER A 1229 54.58 7.04 -28.62
N SER A 1230 53.51 7.73 -29.02
CA SER A 1230 52.58 8.42 -28.12
C SER A 1230 51.12 8.28 -28.54
N LEU A 1231 50.23 8.30 -27.55
CA LEU A 1231 48.78 8.34 -27.71
C LEU A 1231 48.22 9.63 -27.11
N PHE A 1232 47.04 10.01 -27.58
CA PHE A 1232 46.30 11.10 -27.00
C PHE A 1232 44.79 10.97 -27.18
N LEU A 1233 44.09 11.71 -26.33
CA LEU A 1233 42.66 11.91 -26.38
C LEU A 1233 42.36 13.39 -26.11
N ASP A 1234 41.59 14.03 -26.98
CA ASP A 1234 41.18 15.42 -26.90
C ASP A 1234 39.66 15.51 -26.89
N TYR A 1235 39.14 16.43 -26.08
CA TYR A 1235 37.76 16.89 -26.10
C TYR A 1235 37.71 18.39 -26.37
N ASN A 1236 36.87 18.82 -27.31
CA ASN A 1236 36.63 20.22 -27.65
C ASN A 1236 35.14 20.55 -27.50
N LEU A 1237 34.88 21.71 -26.93
CA LEU A 1237 33.57 22.31 -26.79
C LEU A 1237 33.59 23.71 -27.43
N GLY A 1238 32.88 23.88 -28.53
CA GLY A 1238 32.61 25.18 -29.15
C GLY A 1238 31.22 25.69 -28.73
N LEU A 1239 31.15 26.95 -28.29
CA LEU A 1239 29.92 27.61 -27.85
C LEU A 1239 29.78 28.98 -28.52
N ASN A 1240 28.60 29.28 -29.03
CA ASN A 1240 28.15 30.65 -29.29
C ASN A 1240 26.63 30.73 -29.09
N ASP A 1241 26.02 31.91 -29.26
CA ASP A 1241 24.58 32.11 -29.02
C ASP A 1241 23.67 31.19 -29.88
N LEU A 1242 24.18 30.69 -31.00
CA LEU A 1242 23.44 29.86 -31.96
C LEU A 1242 23.85 28.38 -31.91
N GLN A 1243 25.05 28.04 -31.45
CA GLN A 1243 25.66 26.73 -31.67
C GLN A 1243 26.34 26.16 -30.43
N THR A 1244 26.23 24.84 -30.28
CA THR A 1244 27.02 24.04 -29.34
C THR A 1244 27.62 22.87 -30.10
N GLN A 1245 28.94 22.70 -30.03
CA GLN A 1245 29.69 21.68 -30.76
C GLN A 1245 30.60 20.92 -29.82
N HIS A 1246 30.48 19.60 -29.83
CA HIS A 1246 31.33 18.68 -29.12
C HIS A 1246 32.17 17.92 -30.14
N ALA A 1247 33.47 17.84 -29.93
CA ALA A 1247 34.34 16.99 -30.73
C ALA A 1247 35.29 16.19 -29.83
N VAL A 1248 35.40 14.89 -30.11
CA VAL A 1248 36.37 13.98 -29.49
C VAL A 1248 37.36 13.55 -30.55
N VAL A 1249 38.65 13.69 -30.26
CA VAL A 1249 39.72 13.27 -31.16
C VAL A 1249 40.64 12.33 -30.40
N ALA A 1250 40.86 11.13 -30.91
CA ALA A 1250 41.86 10.20 -30.39
C ALA A 1250 42.92 9.99 -31.46
N GLY A 1251 44.18 9.93 -31.07
CA GLY A 1251 45.24 9.75 -32.05
C GLY A 1251 46.50 9.09 -31.52
N TRP A 1252 47.28 8.64 -32.48
CA TRP A 1252 48.55 7.97 -32.30
C TRP A 1252 49.61 8.66 -33.13
N ARG A 1253 50.82 8.75 -32.57
CA ARG A 1253 51.98 9.33 -33.24
C ARG A 1253 53.21 8.46 -33.02
N TYR A 1254 53.94 8.25 -34.10
CA TYR A 1254 55.19 7.52 -34.17
C TYR A 1254 56.30 8.43 -34.72
N ARG A 1255 57.48 8.41 -34.11
CA ARG A 1255 58.68 9.17 -34.51
C ARG A 1255 59.87 8.24 -34.73
N TRP A 1256 60.74 8.53 -35.69
CA TRP A 1256 61.91 7.72 -36.03
C TRP A 1256 63.10 8.55 -36.50
#